data_AF-A0AAP4APE1-F1
#
_entry.id   AF-A0AAP4APE1-F1
#
_cell.length_a   1.000
_cell.length_b   1.000
_cell.length_c   1.000
_cell.angle_alpha   90.00
_cell.angle_beta   90.00
_cell.angle_gamma   90.00
#
_symmetry.space_group_name_H-M   'P 1'
#
loop_
_entity.id
_entity.type
_entity.pdbx_description
1 polymer ?
#
loop_
_entity_poly.entity_id
_entity_poly.type
_entity_poly.pdbx_seq_one_letter_code
_entity_poly.pdbx_strand_id
1 'polypeptide(L)'
;SNQRKVAYLDKVLQSLKIDVKDKEIKTKDDIKTIADFVASGLNNKLYELIVETEENEVNKQPLDKDKPYTTFRTKFAIRNKVTKAQSNFISFEFKDIKPPKEKVELNKLGKERVVVKFFDGFRRELNLASEALKQENGKYKHFEVFLKDNNSDDLKYEIVNVKAIADDNKSEVIISYQLKVKSINDEKFTSDVLEIKFDDFAKTSEQLTEYLNQVTFSYENANATYIQDAIQTKVIGKKDGNILPSNYELRFDEFIKEGEHPKKITAKVRIRDNVNNIISDAKDIEITGFKNYLTPEELNNYIDTVQFDVDGKDSKTISDIATYSQLSKISFDESKYEVDSDTFIIEKLDDLVSLNVHFRIKEKNGKPEIYSKQKTIKIQDFKMPEKLVNDLAQQVSFDVSTKSTKMAHEFWDKFDSIDIKVIDPRIDFVDTPSVKQTDANKITITYKVKDKKNDTISQEYSKTIDGFKLSTENEVDFSYEIIEHNGHKAALLNGRKNLYRFKIPAKIGSYKVIKVATLFSDINSSYSNSPLYGVILEEGIQEVSNLIISTDNVDSEQARIAAIKLPKSIKKISSLINGDSSALAYLEMYDNVETIEGQLFTTFCNYIEKNKEYKASNTNNNFYYFNSINEFSTFFAEQSPDGGRSGKGSFRIELKDSGESKKIKLNNTYISDFSFLESHNGEILYKVTDNYEAKTDLNEKLEYKKIAKNALSGLKIQKIDLHLPKLDKDQQENFILEKMKKLEEIELKNHKFDQFPMSKLLNDINSLKKITFPDFSDSSEKKIIDFKLIGISEEVYFPTNVEEIKFRTLSYKKIMNLDKLTKLKILHEHSFTGFGDNATLDFSNCPLEEIKRAAFQWSNNNITIILPKTVKKVDPFILFYTERNGKYNILNSPSLYTDQDLETIELTSITNVNIKIKSIETKPEGWSKYWVGQYWREDAPNGKDNELKITWNYSE
;
A
#
# COMPACT_ATOMS: atom_id res chain seq x y z
N SER A 1 -128.26 -17.96 83.57
CA SER A 1 -128.10 -18.84 84.73
C SER A 1 -126.63 -19.28 84.85
N ASN A 2 -126.16 -19.65 86.04
CA ASN A 2 -124.82 -20.23 86.24
C ASN A 2 -124.58 -21.47 85.37
N GLN A 3 -125.62 -22.27 85.15
CA GLN A 3 -125.56 -23.47 84.31
C GLN A 3 -125.11 -23.17 82.87
N ARG A 4 -125.59 -22.08 82.25
CA ARG A 4 -125.15 -21.67 80.90
C ARG A 4 -123.68 -21.21 80.88
N LYS A 5 -123.17 -20.63 81.98
CA LYS A 5 -121.77 -20.21 82.09
C LYS A 5 -120.83 -21.42 82.22
N VAL A 6 -121.17 -22.39 83.07
CA VAL A 6 -120.40 -23.64 83.23
C VAL A 6 -120.36 -24.43 81.92
N ALA A 7 -121.51 -24.61 81.25
CA ALA A 7 -121.57 -25.34 79.97
C ALA A 7 -120.72 -24.69 78.86
N TYR A 8 -120.60 -23.35 78.85
CA TYR A 8 -119.70 -22.66 77.93
C TYR A 8 -118.23 -22.92 78.27
N LEU A 9 -117.85 -22.86 79.56
CA LEU A 9 -116.48 -23.13 80.01
C LEU A 9 -116.06 -24.59 79.78
N ASP A 10 -116.97 -25.55 79.98
CA ASP A 10 -116.72 -26.96 79.67
C ASP A 10 -116.38 -27.16 78.18
N LYS A 11 -117.12 -26.51 77.28
CA LYS A 11 -116.82 -26.52 75.84
C LYS A 11 -115.45 -25.92 75.51
N VAL A 12 -115.06 -24.84 76.20
CA VAL A 12 -113.74 -24.21 76.00
C VAL A 12 -112.64 -25.16 76.44
N LEU A 13 -112.75 -25.80 77.61
CA LEU A 13 -111.75 -26.74 78.11
C LEU A 13 -111.57 -27.96 77.18
N GLN A 14 -112.67 -28.53 76.65
CA GLN A 14 -112.61 -29.67 75.72
C GLN A 14 -111.94 -29.33 74.38
N SER A 15 -111.91 -28.06 73.98
CA SER A 15 -111.27 -27.64 72.73
C SER A 15 -109.74 -27.49 72.83
N LEU A 16 -109.18 -27.54 74.04
CA LEU A 16 -107.75 -27.35 74.28
C LEU A 16 -107.00 -28.68 74.18
N LYS A 17 -105.85 -28.65 73.51
CA LYS A 17 -104.86 -29.71 73.60
C LYS A 17 -103.92 -29.39 74.75
N ILE A 18 -103.88 -30.27 75.75
CA ILE A 18 -103.04 -30.14 76.93
C ILE A 18 -102.05 -31.31 76.90
N ASP A 19 -100.75 -31.01 76.78
CA ASP A 19 -99.66 -31.98 76.94
C ASP A 19 -98.72 -31.54 78.08
N VAL A 20 -98.09 -32.51 78.74
CA VAL A 20 -97.15 -32.28 79.85
C VAL A 20 -95.79 -32.84 79.45
N LYS A 21 -94.78 -31.97 79.36
CA LYS A 21 -93.38 -32.41 79.24
C LYS A 21 -92.85 -32.85 80.61
N ASP A 22 -92.06 -33.93 80.63
CA ASP A 22 -91.41 -34.55 81.81
C ASP A 22 -92.38 -35.03 82.89
N LYS A 23 -93.05 -36.14 82.60
CA LYS A 23 -94.30 -36.58 83.23
C LYS A 23 -94.14 -37.24 84.62
N GLU A 24 -92.93 -37.49 85.08
CA GLU A 24 -92.71 -38.24 86.34
C GLU A 24 -92.35 -37.36 87.56
N ILE A 25 -91.72 -36.18 87.40
CA ILE A 25 -91.11 -35.44 88.52
C ILE A 25 -91.76 -34.07 88.82
N LYS A 26 -92.90 -33.75 88.19
CA LYS A 26 -93.52 -32.40 88.21
C LYS A 26 -94.49 -32.19 89.38
N THR A 27 -94.40 -31.01 90.01
CA THR A 27 -95.29 -30.56 91.09
C THR A 27 -96.50 -29.79 90.56
N LYS A 28 -97.47 -29.48 91.44
CA LYS A 28 -98.67 -28.67 91.11
C LYS A 28 -98.35 -27.34 90.43
N ASP A 29 -97.27 -26.67 90.84
CA ASP A 29 -96.93 -25.36 90.32
C ASP A 29 -96.25 -25.43 88.96
N ASP A 30 -95.54 -26.52 88.67
CA ASP A 30 -95.01 -26.75 87.33
C ASP A 30 -96.13 -26.94 86.31
N ILE A 31 -97.21 -27.64 86.65
CA ILE A 31 -98.32 -27.93 85.72
C ILE A 31 -99.11 -26.66 85.37
N LYS A 32 -99.17 -25.65 86.25
CA LYS A 32 -99.81 -24.35 85.92
C LYS A 32 -99.11 -23.61 84.77
N THR A 33 -97.91 -24.04 84.38
CA THR A 33 -97.09 -23.39 83.35
C THR A 33 -97.08 -24.13 81.99
N ILE A 34 -98.00 -25.08 81.76
CA ILE A 34 -98.09 -25.84 80.50
C ILE A 34 -98.13 -24.89 79.29
N ALA A 35 -97.13 -25.06 78.42
CA ALA A 35 -96.86 -24.17 77.30
C ALA A 35 -98.02 -24.07 76.31
N ASP A 36 -98.78 -25.14 76.07
CA ASP A 36 -99.90 -25.11 75.11
C ASP A 36 -101.09 -24.30 75.63
N PHE A 37 -101.38 -24.35 76.94
CA PHE A 37 -102.39 -23.48 77.56
C PHE A 37 -101.93 -22.01 77.53
N VAL A 38 -100.63 -21.77 77.73
CA VAL A 38 -100.04 -20.42 77.61
C VAL A 38 -100.08 -19.93 76.15
N ALA A 39 -99.73 -20.78 75.18
CA ALA A 39 -99.64 -20.47 73.75
C ALA A 39 -101.02 -20.22 73.12
N SER A 40 -102.09 -20.82 73.65
CA SER A 40 -103.46 -20.47 73.28
C SER A 40 -103.85 -19.01 73.57
N GLY A 41 -103.03 -18.28 74.36
CA GLY A 41 -103.25 -16.89 74.75
C GLY A 41 -104.29 -16.69 75.85
N LEU A 42 -104.98 -17.75 76.29
CA LEU A 42 -106.09 -17.68 77.25
C LEU A 42 -105.66 -17.33 78.68
N ASN A 43 -104.46 -17.75 79.08
CA ASN A 43 -103.87 -17.45 80.39
C ASN A 43 -103.82 -15.93 80.65
N ASN A 44 -103.40 -15.15 79.66
CA ASN A 44 -103.00 -13.76 79.87
C ASN A 44 -104.15 -12.76 80.02
N LYS A 45 -105.41 -13.14 79.79
CA LYS A 45 -106.52 -12.17 79.86
C LYS A 45 -107.73 -12.54 80.73
N LEU A 46 -108.14 -13.82 80.90
CA LEU A 46 -109.43 -14.11 81.57
C LEU A 46 -109.54 -15.42 82.38
N TYR A 47 -108.68 -16.42 82.18
CA TYR A 47 -108.88 -17.76 82.78
C TYR A 47 -107.62 -18.31 83.48
N GLU A 48 -107.81 -19.14 84.50
CA GLU A 48 -106.76 -19.93 85.18
C GLU A 48 -107.05 -21.44 85.05
N LEU A 49 -105.99 -22.25 84.91
CA LEU A 49 -106.06 -23.71 84.84
C LEU A 49 -105.94 -24.32 86.24
N ILE A 50 -106.84 -25.23 86.59
CA ILE A 50 -106.91 -25.93 87.87
C ILE A 50 -106.65 -27.42 87.63
N VAL A 51 -105.82 -28.03 88.47
CA VAL A 51 -105.42 -29.46 88.39
C VAL A 51 -105.88 -30.18 89.66
N GLU A 52 -106.35 -31.42 89.52
CA GLU A 52 -106.67 -32.30 90.65
C GLU A 52 -105.39 -32.83 91.32
N THR A 53 -105.30 -32.76 92.65
CA THR A 53 -104.08 -33.09 93.42
C THR A 53 -104.38 -33.97 94.64
N GLU A 54 -103.44 -34.84 95.02
CA GLU A 54 -103.37 -35.61 96.27
C GLU A 54 -102.05 -35.28 96.98
N GLU A 55 -102.06 -35.00 98.28
CA GLU A 55 -100.86 -34.70 99.09
C GLU A 55 -99.87 -33.68 98.47
N ASN A 56 -100.40 -32.67 97.76
CA ASN A 56 -99.66 -31.65 96.99
C ASN A 56 -98.97 -32.12 95.71
N GLU A 57 -99.12 -33.39 95.35
CA GLU A 57 -98.72 -33.95 94.07
C GLU A 57 -99.92 -34.06 93.12
N VAL A 58 -99.62 -34.17 91.83
CA VAL A 58 -100.65 -34.32 90.79
C VAL A 58 -101.31 -35.67 90.98
N ASN A 59 -102.64 -35.73 91.07
CA ASN A 59 -103.32 -37.02 91.23
C ASN A 59 -103.20 -37.79 89.89
N LYS A 60 -102.39 -38.87 89.91
CA LYS A 60 -102.09 -39.71 88.75
C LYS A 60 -102.69 -41.08 88.96
N GLN A 61 -103.54 -41.52 88.03
CA GLN A 61 -104.07 -42.89 88.03
C GLN A 61 -103.46 -43.65 86.84
N PRO A 62 -102.74 -44.77 87.07
CA PRO A 62 -102.14 -45.54 85.99
C PRO A 62 -103.22 -46.21 85.13
N LEU A 63 -102.95 -46.26 83.83
CA LEU A 63 -103.87 -46.78 82.82
C LEU A 63 -103.71 -48.28 82.56
N ASP A 64 -102.50 -48.80 82.77
CA ASP A 64 -102.12 -50.21 82.62
C ASP A 64 -101.27 -50.61 83.83
N LYS A 65 -101.60 -51.72 84.47
CA LYS A 65 -100.87 -52.20 85.65
C LYS A 65 -99.50 -52.79 85.30
N ASP A 66 -99.32 -53.28 84.06
CA ASP A 66 -98.10 -54.01 83.65
C ASP A 66 -97.06 -53.08 83.00
N LYS A 67 -97.45 -51.84 82.64
CA LYS A 67 -96.55 -50.77 82.16
C LYS A 67 -96.86 -49.42 82.83
N PRO A 68 -96.73 -49.33 84.16
CA PRO A 68 -97.23 -48.18 84.93
C PRO A 68 -96.49 -46.87 84.66
N TYR A 69 -95.33 -46.90 83.99
CA TYR A 69 -94.45 -45.74 83.77
C TYR A 69 -94.47 -45.19 82.33
N THR A 70 -95.40 -45.66 81.49
CA THR A 70 -95.50 -45.18 80.09
C THR A 70 -96.79 -44.43 79.79
N THR A 71 -97.84 -44.58 80.61
CA THR A 71 -99.13 -43.88 80.46
C THR A 71 -99.86 -43.65 81.80
N PHE A 72 -100.47 -42.48 82.02
CA PHE A 72 -101.38 -42.23 83.17
C PHE A 72 -102.45 -41.16 82.86
N ARG A 73 -103.48 -41.04 83.73
CA ARG A 73 -104.53 -39.99 83.64
C ARG A 73 -104.48 -39.00 84.80
N THR A 74 -104.86 -37.75 84.54
CA THR A 74 -105.13 -36.72 85.56
C THR A 74 -106.28 -35.79 85.12
N LYS A 75 -106.89 -35.01 86.03
CA LYS A 75 -108.06 -34.16 85.72
C LYS A 75 -107.78 -32.66 85.82
N PHE A 76 -108.38 -31.89 84.90
CA PHE A 76 -108.23 -30.43 84.80
C PHE A 76 -109.58 -29.71 84.78
N ALA A 77 -109.61 -28.46 85.24
CA ALA A 77 -110.74 -27.53 85.11
C ALA A 77 -110.22 -26.11 84.75
N ILE A 78 -111.06 -25.25 84.18
CA ILE A 78 -110.74 -23.83 83.99
C ILE A 78 -111.65 -22.95 84.83
N ARG A 79 -111.07 -21.92 85.45
CA ARG A 79 -111.81 -20.92 86.23
C ARG A 79 -111.64 -19.54 85.64
N ASN A 80 -112.74 -18.78 85.55
CA ASN A 80 -112.67 -17.39 85.15
C ASN A 80 -112.11 -16.53 86.28
N LYS A 81 -111.05 -15.76 86.00
CA LYS A 81 -110.31 -14.96 86.99
C LYS A 81 -111.16 -13.86 87.63
N VAL A 82 -112.12 -13.28 86.88
CA VAL A 82 -112.96 -12.14 87.32
C VAL A 82 -114.25 -12.61 88.01
N THR A 83 -115.02 -13.48 87.36
CA THR A 83 -116.34 -13.94 87.84
C THR A 83 -116.29 -15.14 88.77
N LYS A 84 -115.13 -15.80 88.87
CA LYS A 84 -114.89 -17.02 89.66
C LYS A 84 -115.73 -18.25 89.26
N ALA A 85 -116.48 -18.19 88.17
CA ALA A 85 -117.16 -19.36 87.61
C ALA A 85 -116.11 -20.38 87.12
N GLN A 86 -116.29 -21.66 87.49
CA GLN A 86 -115.40 -22.77 87.14
C GLN A 86 -116.12 -23.78 86.26
N SER A 87 -115.40 -24.36 85.31
CA SER A 87 -115.83 -25.56 84.59
C SER A 87 -115.89 -26.78 85.51
N ASN A 88 -116.54 -27.84 85.07
CA ASN A 88 -116.38 -29.17 85.66
C ASN A 88 -114.95 -29.68 85.40
N PHE A 89 -114.49 -30.62 86.22
CA PHE A 89 -113.24 -31.32 85.98
C PHE A 89 -113.40 -32.31 84.83
N ILE A 90 -112.41 -32.34 83.94
CA ILE A 90 -112.34 -33.23 82.78
C ILE A 90 -111.04 -34.00 82.86
N SER A 91 -111.10 -35.32 82.65
CA SER A 91 -109.93 -36.20 82.63
C SER A 91 -109.14 -36.05 81.33
N PHE A 92 -107.83 -36.00 81.44
CA PHE A 92 -106.88 -36.03 80.33
C PHE A 92 -105.92 -37.21 80.51
N GLU A 93 -105.55 -37.80 79.38
CA GLU A 93 -104.75 -39.02 79.29
C GLU A 93 -103.41 -38.70 78.65
N PHE A 94 -102.32 -38.99 79.35
CA PHE A 94 -100.97 -38.73 78.90
C PHE A 94 -100.28 -40.05 78.60
N LYS A 95 -99.92 -40.25 77.32
CA LYS A 95 -99.21 -41.43 76.82
C LYS A 95 -97.76 -41.10 76.44
N ASP A 96 -96.93 -42.11 76.27
CA ASP A 96 -95.57 -42.06 75.70
C ASP A 96 -94.49 -41.37 76.55
N ILE A 97 -94.22 -41.90 77.76
CA ILE A 97 -92.96 -41.62 78.50
C ILE A 97 -91.87 -42.59 78.00
N LYS A 98 -90.64 -42.07 77.77
CA LYS A 98 -89.53 -42.86 77.21
C LYS A 98 -89.10 -43.98 78.17
N PRO A 99 -89.02 -45.24 77.71
CA PRO A 99 -88.50 -46.33 78.54
C PRO A 99 -86.98 -46.19 78.76
N PRO A 100 -86.43 -46.67 79.89
CA PRO A 100 -84.99 -46.76 80.08
C PRO A 100 -84.35 -47.65 79.00
N LYS A 101 -83.17 -47.26 78.52
CA LYS A 101 -82.49 -47.91 77.38
C LYS A 101 -82.01 -49.31 77.71
N GLU A 102 -82.50 -50.29 76.98
CA GLU A 102 -82.09 -51.68 77.11
C GLU A 102 -80.79 -51.96 76.34
N LYS A 103 -80.25 -53.18 76.51
CA LYS A 103 -78.95 -53.66 76.01
C LYS A 103 -78.62 -53.23 74.58
N VAL A 104 -79.57 -53.34 73.64
CA VAL A 104 -79.34 -52.99 72.21
C VAL A 104 -79.06 -51.50 72.04
N GLU A 105 -79.73 -50.65 72.80
CA GLU A 105 -79.56 -49.20 72.74
C GLU A 105 -78.28 -48.76 73.47
N LEU A 106 -77.90 -49.46 74.54
CA LEU A 106 -76.61 -49.26 75.21
C LEU A 106 -75.42 -49.68 74.34
N ASN A 107 -75.54 -50.73 73.53
CA ASN A 107 -74.52 -51.13 72.55
C ASN A 107 -74.21 -50.00 71.57
N LYS A 108 -75.26 -49.34 71.07
CA LYS A 108 -75.10 -48.20 70.15
C LYS A 108 -74.47 -47.01 70.87
N LEU A 109 -74.95 -46.70 72.06
CA LEU A 109 -74.45 -45.58 72.86
C LEU A 109 -72.97 -45.76 73.22
N GLY A 110 -72.55 -46.97 73.60
CA GLY A 110 -71.17 -47.26 73.95
C GLY A 110 -70.20 -47.02 72.78
N LYS A 111 -70.53 -47.48 71.56
CA LYS A 111 -69.69 -47.25 70.37
C LYS A 111 -69.53 -45.78 70.00
N GLU A 112 -70.56 -44.97 70.23
CA GLU A 112 -70.57 -43.56 69.84
C GLU A 112 -69.91 -42.64 70.89
N ARG A 113 -70.01 -42.99 72.18
CA ARG A 113 -69.71 -42.05 73.27
C ARG A 113 -68.53 -42.44 74.16
N VAL A 114 -68.04 -43.67 74.09
CA VAL A 114 -66.83 -44.08 74.80
C VAL A 114 -65.61 -43.77 73.96
N VAL A 115 -64.58 -43.22 74.61
CA VAL A 115 -63.32 -42.84 73.99
C VAL A 115 -62.16 -43.48 74.73
N VAL A 116 -61.22 -44.03 73.95
CA VAL A 116 -59.89 -44.42 74.42
C VAL A 116 -58.94 -43.26 74.16
N LYS A 117 -58.22 -42.81 75.18
CA LYS A 117 -57.15 -41.80 75.03
C LYS A 117 -55.82 -42.39 75.46
N PHE A 118 -54.85 -42.41 74.54
CA PHE A 118 -53.45 -42.69 74.88
C PHE A 118 -52.80 -41.46 75.51
N PHE A 119 -51.93 -41.67 76.50
CA PHE A 119 -51.24 -40.56 77.18
C PHE A 119 -50.15 -39.95 76.28
N ASP A 120 -49.95 -38.64 76.39
CA ASP A 120 -49.12 -37.82 75.47
C ASP A 120 -47.66 -38.28 75.33
N GLY A 121 -47.16 -39.15 76.23
CA GLY A 121 -45.81 -39.73 76.18
C GLY A 121 -45.65 -41.02 75.36
N PHE A 122 -46.72 -41.59 74.79
CA PHE A 122 -46.67 -42.86 74.05
C PHE A 122 -47.07 -42.68 72.57
N ARG A 123 -46.11 -42.81 71.65
CA ARG A 123 -46.32 -42.68 70.19
C ARG A 123 -46.41 -44.06 69.53
N ARG A 124 -47.52 -44.34 68.84
CA ARG A 124 -47.82 -45.68 68.31
C ARG A 124 -46.93 -46.05 67.14
N GLU A 125 -46.64 -45.11 66.25
CA GLU A 125 -45.85 -45.30 65.02
C GLU A 125 -44.36 -45.59 65.24
N LEU A 126 -43.86 -45.38 66.46
CA LEU A 126 -42.46 -45.63 66.85
C LEU A 126 -42.29 -46.89 67.69
N ASN A 127 -43.38 -47.54 68.07
CA ASN A 127 -43.36 -48.70 68.95
C ASN A 127 -44.04 -49.88 68.28
N LEU A 128 -43.75 -51.08 68.77
CA LEU A 128 -44.55 -52.26 68.44
C LEU A 128 -45.88 -52.20 69.21
N ALA A 129 -46.92 -52.81 68.63
CA ALA A 129 -48.28 -52.79 69.17
C ALA A 129 -48.36 -53.40 70.60
N SER A 130 -47.56 -54.43 70.86
CA SER A 130 -47.49 -55.13 72.15
C SER A 130 -47.14 -54.24 73.34
N GLU A 131 -46.43 -53.13 73.12
CA GLU A 131 -46.00 -52.23 74.18
C GLU A 131 -47.18 -51.47 74.83
N ALA A 132 -48.30 -51.32 74.11
CA ALA A 132 -49.50 -50.66 74.61
C ALA A 132 -50.19 -51.41 75.78
N LEU A 133 -49.89 -52.69 76.00
CA LEU A 133 -50.58 -53.56 76.96
C LEU A 133 -50.07 -53.50 78.40
N LYS A 134 -49.01 -52.74 78.71
CA LYS A 134 -48.44 -52.65 80.07
C LYS A 134 -49.44 -52.06 81.09
N GLN A 135 -49.54 -52.67 82.29
CA GLN A 135 -50.42 -52.24 83.39
C GLN A 135 -49.63 -51.83 84.65
N GLU A 136 -50.18 -50.88 85.43
CA GLU A 136 -49.64 -50.39 86.70
C GLU A 136 -50.79 -50.12 87.70
N ASN A 137 -50.70 -50.62 88.94
CA ASN A 137 -51.77 -50.57 89.96
C ASN A 137 -53.16 -51.03 89.47
N GLY A 138 -53.19 -52.06 88.62
CA GLY A 138 -54.44 -52.65 88.10
C GLY A 138 -55.14 -51.83 87.01
N LYS A 139 -54.50 -50.79 86.47
CA LYS A 139 -54.98 -50.01 85.31
C LYS A 139 -53.94 -50.02 84.17
N TYR A 140 -54.38 -49.84 82.92
CA TYR A 140 -53.46 -49.74 81.77
C TYR A 140 -52.60 -48.47 81.87
N LYS A 141 -51.29 -48.63 81.65
CA LYS A 141 -50.29 -47.56 81.86
C LYS A 141 -50.33 -46.49 80.77
N HIS A 142 -50.69 -46.86 79.55
CA HIS A 142 -50.50 -46.03 78.37
C HIS A 142 -51.80 -45.44 77.80
N PHE A 143 -52.96 -45.88 78.28
CA PHE A 143 -54.24 -45.34 77.87
C PHE A 143 -55.31 -45.43 78.97
N GLU A 144 -56.35 -44.63 78.84
CA GLU A 144 -57.57 -44.68 79.65
C GLU A 144 -58.83 -44.70 78.79
N VAL A 145 -59.94 -45.21 79.35
CA VAL A 145 -61.25 -45.33 78.68
C VAL A 145 -62.30 -44.56 79.48
N PHE A 146 -63.00 -43.63 78.84
CA PHE A 146 -63.99 -42.77 79.51
C PHE A 146 -65.17 -42.41 78.59
N LEU A 147 -66.28 -41.98 79.21
CA LEU A 147 -67.45 -41.44 78.51
C LEU A 147 -67.26 -39.95 78.23
N LYS A 148 -67.58 -39.49 77.02
CA LYS A 148 -67.71 -38.07 76.71
C LYS A 148 -68.95 -37.48 77.43
N ASP A 149 -68.74 -36.62 78.43
CA ASP A 149 -69.81 -35.95 79.21
C ASP A 149 -70.77 -35.16 78.29
N ASN A 150 -72.09 -35.37 78.47
CA ASN A 150 -73.11 -34.50 77.86
C ASN A 150 -74.42 -34.51 78.68
N ASN A 151 -74.68 -33.39 79.36
CA ASN A 151 -75.80 -33.07 80.27
C ASN A 151 -77.20 -33.08 79.62
N SER A 152 -77.60 -34.14 78.92
CA SER A 152 -78.95 -34.17 78.29
C SER A 152 -79.65 -35.53 78.30
N ASP A 153 -79.09 -36.55 78.94
CA ASP A 153 -79.80 -37.81 79.21
C ASP A 153 -79.97 -37.94 80.72
N ASP A 154 -81.21 -37.85 81.21
CA ASP A 154 -81.53 -37.80 82.65
C ASP A 154 -81.22 -39.12 83.38
N LEU A 155 -80.95 -40.20 82.65
CA LEU A 155 -80.50 -41.50 83.15
C LEU A 155 -78.96 -41.61 83.04
N LYS A 156 -78.25 -41.53 84.17
CA LYS A 156 -76.77 -41.59 84.25
C LYS A 156 -76.22 -43.01 83.92
N TYR A 157 -75.09 -43.10 83.20
CA TYR A 157 -74.42 -44.36 82.78
C TYR A 157 -73.00 -44.52 83.37
N GLU A 158 -72.47 -45.75 83.41
CA GLU A 158 -71.08 -46.06 83.80
C GLU A 158 -70.42 -47.10 82.88
N ILE A 159 -69.09 -47.00 82.69
CA ILE A 159 -68.28 -47.97 81.92
C ILE A 159 -67.74 -49.05 82.86
N VAL A 160 -67.86 -50.32 82.46
CA VAL A 160 -67.39 -51.49 83.20
C VAL A 160 -66.65 -52.48 82.28
N ASN A 161 -65.90 -53.42 82.86
CA ASN A 161 -65.24 -54.54 82.18
C ASN A 161 -64.24 -54.19 81.04
N VAL A 162 -63.31 -53.25 81.28
CA VAL A 162 -62.29 -52.85 80.28
C VAL A 162 -61.15 -53.89 80.14
N LYS A 163 -60.78 -54.27 78.91
CA LYS A 163 -59.64 -55.16 78.55
C LYS A 163 -58.94 -54.73 77.24
N ALA A 164 -57.73 -55.20 76.95
CA ALA A 164 -56.97 -54.90 75.72
C ALA A 164 -56.03 -56.04 75.27
N ILE A 165 -55.81 -56.18 73.95
CA ILE A 165 -54.92 -57.15 73.26
C ILE A 165 -54.14 -56.50 72.09
N ALA A 166 -53.01 -57.08 71.66
CA ALA A 166 -52.13 -56.53 70.61
C ALA A 166 -51.51 -57.62 69.71
N ASP A 167 -51.23 -57.29 68.43
CA ASP A 167 -50.62 -58.13 67.38
C ASP A 167 -49.56 -57.33 66.59
N ASP A 168 -48.28 -57.60 66.85
CA ASP A 168 -47.15 -56.88 66.22
C ASP A 168 -46.99 -57.18 64.73
N ASN A 169 -47.43 -58.34 64.26
CA ASN A 169 -47.32 -58.71 62.84
C ASN A 169 -48.30 -57.94 61.96
N LYS A 170 -49.35 -57.40 62.58
CA LYS A 170 -50.35 -56.52 61.96
C LYS A 170 -50.22 -55.07 62.41
N SER A 171 -49.25 -54.78 63.28
CA SER A 171 -49.04 -53.46 63.86
C SER A 171 -50.31 -52.94 64.57
N GLU A 172 -51.00 -53.79 65.35
CA GLU A 172 -52.39 -53.55 65.78
C GLU A 172 -52.69 -53.77 67.28
N VAL A 173 -53.54 -52.92 67.90
CA VAL A 173 -54.06 -53.04 69.29
C VAL A 173 -55.59 -52.93 69.31
N ILE A 174 -56.28 -53.79 70.08
CA ILE A 174 -57.75 -53.79 70.28
C ILE A 174 -58.09 -53.64 71.78
N ILE A 175 -58.99 -52.70 72.13
CA ILE A 175 -59.45 -52.41 73.50
C ILE A 175 -60.96 -52.64 73.60
N SER A 176 -61.42 -53.43 74.59
CA SER A 176 -62.83 -53.81 74.80
C SER A 176 -63.43 -53.34 76.13
N TYR A 177 -64.74 -53.04 76.18
CA TYR A 177 -65.48 -52.48 77.34
C TYR A 177 -67.01 -52.71 77.27
N GLN A 178 -67.76 -52.46 78.36
CA GLN A 178 -69.25 -52.47 78.41
C GLN A 178 -69.82 -51.19 79.06
N LEU A 179 -71.06 -50.82 78.73
CA LEU A 179 -71.78 -49.65 79.25
C LEU A 179 -73.05 -50.06 80.00
N LYS A 180 -73.24 -49.57 81.23
CA LYS A 180 -74.35 -49.93 82.12
C LYS A 180 -75.15 -48.70 82.59
N VAL A 181 -76.47 -48.84 82.75
CA VAL A 181 -77.32 -47.81 83.40
C VAL A 181 -77.08 -47.81 84.91
N LYS A 182 -76.70 -46.67 85.49
CA LYS A 182 -76.19 -46.61 86.87
C LYS A 182 -77.24 -46.92 87.95
N SER A 183 -78.50 -46.57 87.70
CA SER A 183 -79.60 -46.70 88.67
C SER A 183 -80.39 -48.01 88.59
N ILE A 184 -80.11 -48.88 87.62
CA ILE A 184 -80.85 -50.12 87.39
C ILE A 184 -79.87 -51.30 87.42
N ASN A 185 -80.14 -52.25 88.31
CA ASN A 185 -79.30 -53.42 88.47
C ASN A 185 -79.96 -54.67 87.85
N ASP A 186 -80.08 -54.67 86.52
CA ASP A 186 -80.59 -55.78 85.70
C ASP A 186 -79.76 -55.87 84.40
N GLU A 187 -79.38 -57.08 84.01
CA GLU A 187 -78.54 -57.35 82.83
C GLU A 187 -79.16 -56.83 81.51
N LYS A 188 -80.49 -56.72 81.44
CA LYS A 188 -81.17 -56.11 80.29
C LYS A 188 -80.77 -54.65 80.07
N PHE A 189 -80.18 -53.99 81.07
CA PHE A 189 -79.71 -52.61 81.03
C PHE A 189 -78.17 -52.49 81.15
N THR A 190 -77.47 -53.53 80.70
CA THR A 190 -76.02 -53.55 80.46
C THR A 190 -75.74 -53.94 79.01
N SER A 191 -74.84 -53.23 78.33
CA SER A 191 -74.46 -53.50 76.93
C SER A 191 -73.73 -54.85 76.80
N ASP A 192 -73.66 -55.40 75.59
CA ASP A 192 -72.65 -56.39 75.20
C ASP A 192 -71.23 -55.77 75.21
N VAL A 193 -70.20 -56.61 75.10
CA VAL A 193 -68.80 -56.17 75.01
C VAL A 193 -68.56 -55.45 73.67
N LEU A 194 -68.05 -54.24 73.73
CA LEU A 194 -67.74 -53.35 72.61
C LEU A 194 -66.22 -53.18 72.47
N GLU A 195 -65.70 -52.95 71.26
CA GLU A 195 -64.25 -52.90 70.98
C GLU A 195 -63.83 -51.68 70.12
N ILE A 196 -62.59 -51.21 70.29
CA ILE A 196 -61.93 -50.15 69.51
C ILE A 196 -60.52 -50.63 69.09
N LYS A 197 -60.14 -50.45 67.82
CA LYS A 197 -58.91 -50.97 67.19
C LYS A 197 -58.00 -49.84 66.65
N PHE A 198 -56.68 -50.02 66.75
CA PHE A 198 -55.62 -49.12 66.25
C PHE A 198 -54.57 -49.91 65.47
N ASP A 199 -54.16 -49.47 64.26
CA ASP A 199 -53.31 -50.23 63.30
C ASP A 199 -52.07 -49.45 62.78
N ASP A 200 -51.67 -48.39 63.48
CA ASP A 200 -50.67 -47.41 63.05
C ASP A 200 -49.27 -47.59 63.69
N PHE A 201 -48.90 -48.81 64.06
CA PHE A 201 -47.60 -49.13 64.68
C PHE A 201 -46.51 -49.47 63.63
N ALA A 202 -45.23 -49.59 64.03
CA ALA A 202 -44.07 -49.72 63.11
C ALA A 202 -44.06 -51.00 62.21
N LYS A 203 -43.41 -50.95 61.02
CA LYS A 203 -43.34 -52.02 59.96
C LYS A 203 -42.07 -52.88 60.00
N THR A 204 -42.13 -54.11 59.47
CA THR A 204 -41.03 -55.09 59.46
C THR A 204 -40.28 -55.20 58.11
N SER A 205 -39.17 -55.95 58.08
CA SER A 205 -38.31 -56.16 56.89
C SER A 205 -39.04 -56.80 55.70
N GLU A 206 -39.90 -57.79 55.96
CA GLU A 206 -40.66 -58.48 54.91
C GLU A 206 -41.61 -57.53 54.17
N GLN A 207 -42.20 -56.57 54.90
CA GLN A 207 -43.09 -55.56 54.32
C GLN A 207 -42.35 -54.55 53.42
N LEU A 208 -41.07 -54.27 53.69
CA LEU A 208 -40.23 -53.43 52.82
C LEU A 208 -39.84 -54.17 51.52
N THR A 209 -39.62 -55.48 51.57
CA THR A 209 -39.41 -56.31 50.36
C THR A 209 -40.63 -56.31 49.46
N GLU A 210 -41.82 -56.49 50.01
CA GLU A 210 -43.06 -56.43 49.24
C GLU A 210 -43.30 -55.03 48.63
N TYR A 211 -42.89 -53.98 49.35
CA TYR A 211 -42.92 -52.61 48.85
C TYR A 211 -42.00 -52.39 47.64
N LEU A 212 -40.74 -52.86 47.70
CA LEU A 212 -39.77 -52.75 46.59
C LEU A 212 -40.25 -53.46 45.32
N ASN A 213 -40.95 -54.60 45.47
CA ASN A 213 -41.47 -55.36 44.34
C ASN A 213 -42.46 -54.57 43.49
N GLN A 214 -43.14 -53.58 44.06
CA GLN A 214 -44.12 -52.73 43.38
C GLN A 214 -43.51 -51.44 42.78
N VAL A 215 -42.19 -51.23 42.88
CA VAL A 215 -41.48 -50.03 42.37
C VAL A 215 -41.01 -50.25 40.93
N THR A 216 -41.20 -49.22 40.09
CA THR A 216 -40.71 -49.09 38.70
C THR A 216 -39.50 -48.16 38.63
N PHE A 217 -38.59 -48.41 37.68
CA PHE A 217 -37.30 -47.71 37.58
C PHE A 217 -37.09 -47.06 36.21
N SER A 218 -36.44 -45.89 36.18
CA SER A 218 -36.10 -45.13 34.97
C SER A 218 -34.82 -44.31 35.19
N TYR A 219 -34.29 -43.66 34.13
CA TYR A 219 -33.08 -42.84 34.18
C TYR A 219 -33.35 -41.41 33.74
N GLU A 220 -32.80 -40.43 34.46
CA GLU A 220 -32.94 -39.01 34.15
C GLU A 220 -32.34 -38.65 32.77
N ASN A 221 -33.16 -38.14 31.85
CA ASN A 221 -32.75 -37.70 30.49
C ASN A 221 -32.00 -38.76 29.67
N ALA A 222 -32.50 -40.00 29.67
CA ALA A 222 -31.86 -41.10 28.92
C ALA A 222 -31.62 -40.75 27.43
N ASN A 223 -32.59 -40.16 26.74
CA ASN A 223 -32.53 -39.87 25.30
C ASN A 223 -31.44 -38.86 24.88
N ALA A 224 -30.90 -38.07 25.81
CA ALA A 224 -29.83 -37.10 25.57
C ALA A 224 -28.46 -37.58 26.10
N THR A 225 -28.43 -38.71 26.80
CA THR A 225 -27.24 -39.24 27.47
C THR A 225 -26.72 -40.46 26.71
N TYR A 226 -25.43 -40.49 26.36
CA TYR A 226 -24.83 -41.71 25.84
C TYR A 226 -24.64 -42.72 26.98
N ILE A 227 -24.87 -44.02 26.71
CA ILE A 227 -24.88 -45.05 27.77
C ILE A 227 -23.57 -45.13 28.58
N GLN A 228 -22.42 -44.81 27.99
CA GLN A 228 -21.15 -44.82 28.74
C GLN A 228 -21.12 -43.77 29.86
N ASP A 229 -21.89 -42.69 29.73
CA ASP A 229 -21.90 -41.56 30.68
C ASP A 229 -22.93 -41.74 31.81
N ALA A 230 -23.66 -42.86 31.84
CA ALA A 230 -24.70 -43.09 32.84
C ALA A 230 -24.15 -43.40 34.26
N ILE A 231 -24.80 -42.91 35.33
CA ILE A 231 -24.39 -43.06 36.74
C ILE A 231 -25.58 -43.38 37.66
N GLN A 232 -25.33 -44.10 38.78
CA GLN A 232 -26.39 -44.62 39.68
C GLN A 232 -27.30 -43.54 40.30
N THR A 233 -26.75 -42.36 40.61
CA THR A 233 -27.48 -41.27 41.31
C THR A 233 -28.62 -40.67 40.49
N LYS A 234 -28.69 -40.97 39.19
CA LYS A 234 -29.72 -40.50 38.26
C LYS A 234 -30.83 -41.52 38.00
N VAL A 235 -30.82 -42.65 38.70
CA VAL A 235 -31.89 -43.65 38.64
C VAL A 235 -33.05 -43.21 39.52
N ILE A 236 -34.27 -43.24 38.97
CA ILE A 236 -35.49 -42.79 39.62
C ILE A 236 -36.41 -43.98 39.86
N GLY A 237 -36.72 -44.26 41.14
CA GLY A 237 -37.70 -45.26 41.57
C GLY A 237 -39.07 -44.64 41.84
N LYS A 238 -40.15 -45.22 41.29
CA LYS A 238 -41.53 -44.77 41.48
C LYS A 238 -42.48 -45.90 41.83
N LYS A 239 -43.37 -45.68 42.80
CA LYS A 239 -44.51 -46.56 43.12
C LYS A 239 -45.81 -45.82 42.77
N ASP A 240 -46.67 -46.44 41.96
CA ASP A 240 -47.95 -45.85 41.51
C ASP A 240 -47.81 -44.42 40.98
N GLY A 241 -46.72 -44.15 40.23
CA GLY A 241 -46.41 -42.84 39.64
C GLY A 241 -45.73 -41.83 40.59
N ASN A 242 -45.72 -42.08 41.89
CA ASN A 242 -45.08 -41.22 42.89
C ASN A 242 -43.63 -41.63 43.15
N ILE A 243 -42.75 -40.64 43.32
CA ILE A 243 -41.35 -40.86 43.73
C ILE A 243 -41.35 -41.48 45.14
N LEU A 244 -40.37 -42.35 45.40
CA LEU A 244 -40.20 -42.98 46.70
C LEU A 244 -40.21 -41.94 47.85
N PRO A 245 -40.87 -42.25 48.99
CA PRO A 245 -40.83 -41.42 50.19
C PRO A 245 -39.41 -41.07 50.62
N SER A 246 -39.21 -39.85 51.15
CA SER A 246 -37.88 -39.32 51.48
C SER A 246 -37.13 -40.10 52.56
N ASN A 247 -37.83 -40.92 53.36
CA ASN A 247 -37.21 -41.81 54.34
C ASN A 247 -36.67 -43.12 53.72
N TYR A 248 -36.93 -43.39 52.43
CA TYR A 248 -36.43 -44.55 51.72
C TYR A 248 -35.23 -44.22 50.84
N GLU A 249 -34.16 -45.02 50.95
CA GLU A 249 -32.95 -44.91 50.14
C GLU A 249 -32.83 -46.13 49.20
N LEU A 250 -32.54 -45.88 47.91
CA LEU A 250 -32.17 -46.92 46.96
C LEU A 250 -30.68 -47.28 47.11
N ARG A 251 -30.38 -48.55 47.33
CA ARG A 251 -29.02 -49.09 47.39
C ARG A 251 -28.80 -50.03 46.20
N PHE A 252 -27.70 -49.82 45.47
CA PHE A 252 -27.36 -50.62 44.30
C PHE A 252 -26.27 -51.64 44.65
N ASP A 253 -26.60 -52.92 44.49
CA ASP A 253 -25.66 -54.03 44.62
C ASP A 253 -24.83 -54.20 43.33
N GLU A 254 -25.44 -53.95 42.15
CA GLU A 254 -24.78 -54.00 40.83
C GLU A 254 -25.36 -52.92 39.87
N PHE A 255 -24.55 -52.41 38.94
CA PHE A 255 -24.95 -51.41 37.92
C PHE A 255 -24.09 -51.55 36.65
N ILE A 256 -24.53 -52.39 35.71
CA ILE A 256 -23.77 -52.80 34.52
C ILE A 256 -24.32 -52.09 33.28
N LYS A 257 -23.42 -51.50 32.49
CA LYS A 257 -23.72 -50.81 31.24
C LYS A 257 -23.52 -51.79 30.08
N GLU A 258 -24.58 -52.19 29.39
CA GLU A 258 -24.54 -53.24 28.36
C GLU A 258 -25.05 -52.79 26.99
N GLY A 259 -24.46 -53.37 25.93
CA GLY A 259 -25.08 -53.55 24.62
C GLY A 259 -24.61 -52.64 23.48
N GLU A 260 -24.42 -53.25 22.30
CA GLU A 260 -24.32 -52.55 21.01
C GLU A 260 -25.70 -52.11 20.49
N HIS A 261 -26.81 -52.83 20.70
CA HIS A 261 -28.22 -52.36 20.62
C HIS A 261 -29.22 -53.50 21.03
N PRO A 262 -30.33 -53.22 21.77
CA PRO A 262 -30.65 -51.96 22.43
C PRO A 262 -29.76 -51.74 23.66
N LYS A 263 -29.25 -50.52 23.79
CA LYS A 263 -28.42 -50.07 24.90
C LYS A 263 -29.24 -50.08 26.19
N LYS A 264 -28.80 -50.84 27.19
CA LYS A 264 -29.52 -50.99 28.47
C LYS A 264 -28.58 -51.02 29.67
N ILE A 265 -29.11 -50.60 30.82
CA ILE A 265 -28.46 -50.79 32.11
C ILE A 265 -29.17 -51.89 32.84
N THR A 266 -28.42 -52.90 33.28
CA THR A 266 -28.89 -53.98 34.14
C THR A 266 -28.37 -53.69 35.56
N ALA A 267 -29.26 -53.61 36.55
CA ALA A 267 -28.89 -53.24 37.92
C ALA A 267 -29.63 -54.08 38.98
N LYS A 268 -29.06 -54.18 40.18
CA LYS A 268 -29.64 -54.90 41.32
C LYS A 268 -29.80 -53.96 42.51
N VAL A 269 -31.00 -53.83 43.07
CA VAL A 269 -31.40 -52.71 43.95
C VAL A 269 -32.12 -53.19 45.22
N ARG A 270 -31.90 -52.50 46.36
CA ARG A 270 -32.63 -52.64 47.65
C ARG A 270 -33.22 -51.31 48.10
N ILE A 271 -34.24 -51.34 48.97
CA ILE A 271 -34.74 -50.16 49.70
C ILE A 271 -34.39 -50.27 51.19
N ARG A 272 -33.82 -49.20 51.75
CA ARG A 272 -33.61 -49.04 53.19
C ARG A 272 -34.58 -48.01 53.76
N ASP A 273 -35.28 -48.35 54.84
CA ASP A 273 -35.95 -47.36 55.68
C ASP A 273 -34.94 -46.72 56.63
N ASN A 274 -34.61 -45.47 56.36
CA ASN A 274 -33.59 -44.73 57.10
C ASN A 274 -34.02 -44.40 58.54
N VAL A 275 -35.32 -44.41 58.85
CA VAL A 275 -35.82 -44.07 60.20
C VAL A 275 -35.68 -45.26 61.15
N ASN A 276 -36.06 -46.46 60.70
CA ASN A 276 -36.06 -47.68 61.51
C ASN A 276 -34.81 -48.55 61.30
N ASN A 277 -33.96 -48.18 60.33
CA ASN A 277 -32.77 -48.92 59.93
C ASN A 277 -33.06 -50.36 59.46
N ILE A 278 -34.19 -50.58 58.80
CA ILE A 278 -34.63 -51.87 58.26
C ILE A 278 -34.42 -51.86 56.74
N ILE A 279 -33.94 -52.97 56.16
CA ILE A 279 -33.54 -53.06 54.75
C ILE A 279 -34.30 -54.21 54.07
N SER A 280 -34.81 -53.98 52.86
CA SER A 280 -35.45 -55.02 52.04
C SER A 280 -34.46 -56.03 51.44
N ASP A 281 -34.98 -57.13 50.91
CA ASP A 281 -34.24 -57.98 49.97
C ASP A 281 -33.97 -57.25 48.65
N ALA A 282 -33.05 -57.79 47.84
CA ALA A 282 -32.62 -57.22 46.56
C ALA A 282 -33.56 -57.61 45.40
N LYS A 283 -33.71 -56.71 44.42
CA LYS A 283 -34.50 -56.86 43.19
C LYS A 283 -33.67 -56.46 41.97
N ASP A 284 -33.70 -57.27 40.92
CA ASP A 284 -33.07 -56.96 39.62
C ASP A 284 -33.96 -56.03 38.77
N ILE A 285 -33.35 -55.09 38.05
CA ILE A 285 -34.02 -54.05 37.25
C ILE A 285 -33.30 -53.80 35.91
N GLU A 286 -34.05 -53.33 34.91
CA GLU A 286 -33.52 -52.94 33.59
C GLU A 286 -33.95 -51.49 33.25
N ILE A 287 -33.02 -50.69 32.68
CA ILE A 287 -33.27 -49.31 32.24
C ILE A 287 -32.83 -49.13 30.78
N THR A 288 -33.72 -48.63 29.92
CA THR A 288 -33.51 -48.44 28.47
C THR A 288 -33.73 -46.98 28.02
N GLY A 289 -33.43 -46.66 26.75
CA GLY A 289 -33.77 -45.35 26.12
C GLY A 289 -32.62 -44.34 25.95
N PHE A 290 -31.36 -44.79 25.90
CA PHE A 290 -30.15 -43.94 25.76
C PHE A 290 -29.89 -43.40 24.33
N LYS A 291 -29.12 -42.32 24.17
CA LYS A 291 -28.79 -41.67 22.88
C LYS A 291 -27.98 -42.59 21.91
N ASN A 292 -28.31 -42.54 20.62
CA ASN A 292 -27.61 -43.25 19.54
C ASN A 292 -26.46 -42.42 18.93
N TYR A 293 -25.44 -43.10 18.39
CA TYR A 293 -24.36 -42.46 17.60
C TYR A 293 -24.78 -42.33 16.13
N LEU A 294 -24.22 -41.36 15.40
CA LEU A 294 -24.40 -41.30 13.94
C LEU A 294 -23.72 -42.48 13.24
N THR A 295 -24.31 -42.93 12.14
CA THR A 295 -23.78 -44.00 11.28
C THR A 295 -22.83 -43.46 10.20
N PRO A 296 -21.94 -44.30 9.63
CA PRO A 296 -21.12 -43.91 8.48
C PRO A 296 -21.91 -43.38 7.29
N GLU A 297 -23.12 -43.92 7.04
CA GLU A 297 -23.98 -43.52 5.93
C GLU A 297 -24.53 -42.10 6.10
N GLU A 298 -24.95 -41.75 7.33
CA GLU A 298 -25.36 -40.38 7.66
C GLU A 298 -24.20 -39.38 7.51
N LEU A 299 -22.99 -39.76 7.91
CA LEU A 299 -21.78 -38.94 7.72
C LEU A 299 -21.39 -38.81 6.23
N ASN A 300 -21.59 -39.86 5.43
CA ASN A 300 -21.33 -39.84 3.99
C ASN A 300 -22.28 -38.90 3.24
N ASN A 301 -23.55 -38.91 3.59
CA ASN A 301 -24.54 -38.00 3.00
C ASN A 301 -24.22 -36.55 3.37
N TYR A 302 -23.78 -36.31 4.62
CA TYR A 302 -23.43 -34.97 5.06
C TYR A 302 -22.14 -34.44 4.40
N ILE A 303 -21.06 -35.23 4.35
CA ILE A 303 -19.78 -34.79 3.76
C ILE A 303 -19.93 -34.38 2.29
N ASP A 304 -20.85 -34.98 1.54
CA ASP A 304 -21.12 -34.62 0.14
C ASP A 304 -21.64 -33.18 -0.02
N THR A 305 -22.28 -32.61 1.01
CA THR A 305 -22.75 -31.21 1.03
C THR A 305 -21.68 -30.19 1.40
N VAL A 306 -20.59 -30.63 2.04
CA VAL A 306 -19.52 -29.76 2.55
C VAL A 306 -18.65 -29.24 1.39
N GLN A 307 -18.35 -27.95 1.40
CA GLN A 307 -17.42 -27.32 0.45
C GLN A 307 -16.31 -26.55 1.20
N PHE A 308 -15.11 -26.48 0.61
CA PHE A 308 -14.02 -25.63 1.07
C PHE A 308 -13.60 -24.65 -0.02
N ASP A 309 -13.26 -23.44 0.40
CA ASP A 309 -12.65 -22.40 -0.46
C ASP A 309 -11.55 -21.65 0.32
N VAL A 310 -10.97 -20.61 -0.26
CA VAL A 310 -10.02 -19.71 0.40
C VAL A 310 -10.44 -18.25 0.19
N ASP A 311 -10.62 -17.52 1.29
CA ASP A 311 -10.91 -16.09 1.23
C ASP A 311 -9.73 -15.31 0.62
N GLY A 312 -10.04 -14.47 -0.37
CA GLY A 312 -9.06 -13.65 -1.09
C GLY A 312 -8.05 -14.46 -1.90
N LYS A 313 -8.47 -15.63 -2.43
CA LYS A 313 -7.60 -16.50 -3.26
C LYS A 313 -7.04 -15.82 -4.51
N ASP A 314 -7.75 -14.84 -5.06
CA ASP A 314 -7.28 -13.97 -6.14
C ASP A 314 -6.04 -13.15 -5.75
N SER A 315 -5.85 -12.86 -4.47
CA SER A 315 -4.67 -12.14 -3.95
C SER A 315 -3.54 -13.05 -3.42
N LYS A 316 -3.77 -14.36 -3.31
CA LYS A 316 -2.85 -15.33 -2.67
C LYS A 316 -2.37 -16.39 -3.66
N THR A 317 -1.13 -16.83 -3.51
CA THR A 317 -0.62 -17.97 -4.26
C THR A 317 -0.95 -19.28 -3.53
N ILE A 318 -0.99 -20.41 -4.24
CA ILE A 318 -1.22 -21.71 -3.59
C ILE A 318 -0.13 -22.05 -2.55
N SER A 319 1.05 -21.45 -2.67
CA SER A 319 2.16 -21.61 -1.72
C SER A 319 1.79 -21.10 -0.33
N ASP A 320 0.94 -20.07 -0.25
CA ASP A 320 0.51 -19.40 0.99
C ASP A 320 -0.46 -20.25 1.83
N ILE A 321 -1.01 -21.32 1.24
CA ILE A 321 -1.97 -22.21 1.88
C ILE A 321 -1.25 -23.47 2.37
N ALA A 322 -1.27 -23.68 3.69
CA ALA A 322 -0.57 -24.77 4.35
C ALA A 322 -1.41 -25.49 5.41
N THR A 323 -2.46 -24.86 5.94
CA THR A 323 -3.22 -25.40 7.07
C THR A 323 -4.73 -25.32 6.87
N TYR A 324 -5.45 -26.21 7.56
CA TYR A 324 -6.92 -26.22 7.59
C TYR A 324 -7.54 -24.88 8.01
N SER A 325 -6.88 -24.14 8.91
CA SER A 325 -7.37 -22.85 9.43
C SER A 325 -7.49 -21.75 8.37
N GLN A 326 -6.81 -21.91 7.23
CA GLN A 326 -6.81 -20.95 6.13
C GLN A 326 -7.93 -21.21 5.10
N LEU A 327 -8.72 -22.28 5.30
CA LEU A 327 -9.84 -22.63 4.43
C LEU A 327 -11.15 -22.03 4.96
N SER A 328 -11.88 -21.39 4.05
CA SER A 328 -13.26 -20.96 4.24
C SER A 328 -14.18 -22.17 4.12
N LYS A 329 -15.09 -22.32 5.09
CA LYS A 329 -15.96 -23.49 5.21
C LYS A 329 -17.35 -23.13 4.73
N ILE A 330 -17.85 -23.85 3.74
CA ILE A 330 -19.19 -23.64 3.18
C ILE A 330 -20.03 -24.87 3.55
N SER A 331 -21.16 -24.63 4.21
CA SER A 331 -22.11 -25.67 4.67
C SER A 331 -21.54 -26.65 5.71
N PHE A 332 -20.54 -26.25 6.50
CA PHE A 332 -19.97 -27.06 7.58
C PHE A 332 -20.49 -26.64 8.97
N ASP A 333 -21.15 -27.57 9.69
CA ASP A 333 -21.75 -27.38 11.01
C ASP A 333 -20.77 -27.85 12.10
N GLU A 334 -19.87 -26.94 12.51
CA GLU A 334 -18.83 -27.18 13.51
C GLU A 334 -19.38 -27.47 14.92
N SER A 335 -20.68 -27.26 15.14
CA SER A 335 -21.34 -27.64 16.40
C SER A 335 -21.57 -29.14 16.48
N LYS A 336 -21.69 -29.83 15.34
CA LYS A 336 -22.03 -31.26 15.25
C LYS A 336 -20.92 -32.13 14.68
N TYR A 337 -20.09 -31.60 13.79
CA TYR A 337 -19.07 -32.37 13.09
C TYR A 337 -17.68 -31.76 13.27
N GLU A 338 -16.67 -32.60 13.16
CA GLU A 338 -15.27 -32.19 13.10
C GLU A 338 -14.55 -32.89 11.96
N VAL A 339 -13.62 -32.17 11.32
CA VAL A 339 -12.73 -32.75 10.31
C VAL A 339 -11.69 -33.59 11.02
N ASP A 340 -11.44 -34.78 10.47
CA ASP A 340 -10.37 -35.62 10.98
C ASP A 340 -9.00 -35.04 10.60
N SER A 341 -8.22 -34.64 11.60
CA SER A 341 -6.90 -34.04 11.41
C SER A 341 -5.89 -35.00 10.76
N ASP A 342 -6.03 -36.30 11.00
CA ASP A 342 -5.02 -37.29 10.64
C ASP A 342 -5.05 -37.65 9.14
N THR A 343 -6.14 -37.34 8.46
CA THR A 343 -6.35 -37.61 7.02
C THR A 343 -6.56 -36.36 6.20
N PHE A 344 -6.48 -35.18 6.83
CA PHE A 344 -6.58 -33.89 6.16
C PHE A 344 -5.29 -33.56 5.41
N ILE A 345 -5.39 -33.39 4.09
CA ILE A 345 -4.24 -33.10 3.22
C ILE A 345 -4.59 -31.97 2.26
N ILE A 346 -3.68 -31.00 2.12
CA ILE A 346 -3.70 -29.99 1.06
C ILE A 346 -2.65 -30.36 0.03
N GLU A 347 -3.08 -30.79 -1.16
CA GLU A 347 -2.25 -31.13 -2.30
C GLU A 347 -2.17 -29.92 -3.25
N LYS A 348 -0.97 -29.38 -3.47
CA LYS A 348 -0.71 -28.27 -4.39
C LYS A 348 -0.51 -28.82 -5.80
N LEU A 349 -1.25 -28.32 -6.79
CA LEU A 349 -1.18 -28.84 -8.16
C LEU A 349 -0.09 -28.14 -8.98
N ASP A 350 0.45 -28.86 -9.97
CA ASP A 350 1.51 -28.36 -10.86
C ASP A 350 1.09 -27.20 -11.75
N ASP A 351 -0.22 -26.93 -11.88
CA ASP A 351 -0.73 -25.75 -12.59
C ASP A 351 -0.46 -24.42 -11.83
N LEU A 352 0.03 -24.52 -10.58
CA LEU A 352 0.39 -23.42 -9.68
C LEU A 352 -0.75 -22.47 -9.27
N VAL A 353 -1.98 -22.75 -9.71
CA VAL A 353 -3.18 -21.91 -9.46
C VAL A 353 -4.37 -22.70 -8.92
N SER A 354 -4.18 -23.99 -8.67
CA SER A 354 -5.18 -24.88 -8.08
C SER A 354 -4.58 -25.72 -6.96
N LEU A 355 -5.41 -26.13 -6.01
CA LEU A 355 -5.07 -27.12 -4.98
C LEU A 355 -6.24 -28.08 -4.75
N ASN A 356 -5.94 -29.29 -4.29
CA ASN A 356 -6.91 -30.26 -3.83
C ASN A 356 -6.90 -30.31 -2.29
N VAL A 357 -8.08 -30.37 -1.69
CA VAL A 357 -8.28 -30.59 -0.26
C VAL A 357 -8.89 -31.98 -0.06
N HIS A 358 -8.17 -32.86 0.59
CA HIS A 358 -8.62 -34.21 0.95
C HIS A 358 -9.00 -34.25 2.42
N PHE A 359 -10.19 -34.77 2.74
CA PHE A 359 -10.67 -34.82 4.13
C PHE A 359 -11.75 -35.89 4.34
N ARG A 360 -11.91 -36.29 5.60
CA ARG A 360 -13.09 -37.00 6.12
C ARG A 360 -13.58 -36.30 7.39
N ILE A 361 -14.79 -36.63 7.83
CA ILE A 361 -15.42 -36.01 9.00
C ILE A 361 -15.94 -37.08 9.97
N LYS A 362 -16.12 -36.69 11.23
CA LYS A 362 -16.75 -37.49 12.29
C LYS A 362 -17.74 -36.65 13.11
N GLU A 363 -18.62 -37.32 13.86
CA GLU A 363 -19.50 -36.68 14.85
C GLU A 363 -18.65 -36.13 16.00
N LYS A 364 -18.87 -34.87 16.36
CA LYS A 364 -18.18 -34.20 17.47
C LYS A 364 -18.59 -34.86 18.79
N ASN A 365 -17.61 -35.33 19.57
CA ASN A 365 -17.82 -36.15 20.77
C ASN A 365 -18.53 -37.50 20.50
N GLY A 366 -18.57 -37.97 19.25
CA GLY A 366 -19.09 -39.28 18.87
C GLY A 366 -18.09 -40.41 19.12
N LYS A 367 -18.41 -41.62 18.64
CA LYS A 367 -17.51 -42.78 18.78
C LYS A 367 -16.20 -42.54 17.98
N PRO A 368 -15.00 -42.72 18.56
CA PRO A 368 -13.72 -42.42 17.91
C PRO A 368 -13.41 -43.19 16.60
N GLU A 369 -14.18 -44.22 16.27
CA GLU A 369 -13.92 -45.13 15.14
C GLU A 369 -14.89 -44.94 13.96
N ILE A 370 -15.87 -44.04 14.07
CA ILE A 370 -16.87 -43.81 13.03
C ILE A 370 -16.52 -42.54 12.25
N TYR A 371 -16.23 -42.70 10.96
CA TYR A 371 -15.88 -41.63 10.03
C TYR A 371 -16.73 -41.71 8.76
N SER A 372 -16.82 -40.59 8.04
CA SER A 372 -17.25 -40.58 6.65
C SER A 372 -16.21 -41.24 5.72
N LYS A 373 -16.61 -41.42 4.45
CA LYS A 373 -15.71 -41.63 3.31
C LYS A 373 -14.75 -40.45 3.15
N GLN A 374 -13.64 -40.70 2.46
CA GLN A 374 -12.73 -39.65 2.02
C GLN A 374 -13.38 -38.83 0.90
N LYS A 375 -13.30 -37.50 0.99
CA LYS A 375 -13.74 -36.56 -0.04
C LYS A 375 -12.56 -35.70 -0.50
N THR A 376 -12.54 -35.37 -1.79
CA THR A 376 -11.59 -34.44 -2.40
C THR A 376 -12.34 -33.26 -3.01
N ILE A 377 -11.87 -32.05 -2.77
CA ILE A 377 -12.41 -30.81 -3.35
C ILE A 377 -11.27 -30.06 -4.04
N LYS A 378 -11.48 -29.65 -5.30
CA LYS A 378 -10.54 -28.82 -6.04
C LYS A 378 -10.89 -27.35 -5.85
N ILE A 379 -9.93 -26.55 -5.36
CA ILE A 379 -10.04 -25.09 -5.26
C ILE A 379 -9.17 -24.48 -6.37
N GLN A 380 -9.76 -23.58 -7.16
CA GLN A 380 -9.13 -22.97 -8.34
C GLN A 380 -9.11 -21.43 -8.23
N ASP A 381 -8.52 -20.79 -9.25
CA ASP A 381 -8.47 -19.33 -9.41
C ASP A 381 -7.59 -18.59 -8.37
N PHE A 382 -6.52 -19.23 -7.91
CA PHE A 382 -5.50 -18.54 -7.10
C PHE A 382 -4.68 -17.54 -7.93
N LYS A 383 -4.07 -16.56 -7.25
CA LYS A 383 -3.10 -15.64 -7.83
C LYS A 383 -1.97 -16.40 -8.52
N MET A 384 -1.66 -16.04 -9.76
CA MET A 384 -0.51 -16.59 -10.45
C MET A 384 0.80 -16.15 -9.76
N PRO A 385 1.68 -17.09 -9.37
CA PRO A 385 3.00 -16.74 -8.86
C PRO A 385 3.90 -16.26 -10.00
N GLU A 386 4.92 -15.45 -9.68
CA GLU A 386 5.87 -14.90 -10.65
C GLU A 386 6.49 -15.99 -11.54
N LYS A 387 6.83 -17.15 -10.96
CA LYS A 387 7.34 -18.32 -11.70
C LYS A 387 6.41 -18.71 -12.86
N LEU A 388 5.10 -18.82 -12.62
CA LEU A 388 4.15 -19.20 -13.66
C LEU A 388 4.05 -18.11 -14.74
N VAL A 389 3.98 -16.84 -14.34
CA VAL A 389 3.93 -15.71 -15.28
C VAL A 389 5.19 -15.69 -16.16
N ASN A 390 6.37 -15.94 -15.59
CA ASN A 390 7.64 -16.06 -16.29
C ASN A 390 7.67 -17.25 -17.27
N ASP A 391 7.19 -18.42 -16.86
CA ASP A 391 7.11 -19.62 -17.71
C ASP A 391 6.18 -19.38 -18.92
N LEU A 392 5.05 -18.68 -18.73
CA LEU A 392 4.16 -18.29 -19.81
C LEU A 392 4.74 -17.19 -20.71
N ALA A 393 5.44 -16.21 -20.12
CA ALA A 393 6.14 -15.17 -20.87
C ALA A 393 7.15 -15.79 -21.85
N GLN A 394 7.90 -16.81 -21.42
CA GLN A 394 8.89 -17.49 -22.24
C GLN A 394 8.28 -18.22 -23.46
N GLN A 395 7.01 -18.63 -23.36
CA GLN A 395 6.25 -19.30 -24.42
C GLN A 395 5.67 -18.33 -25.45
N VAL A 396 5.67 -17.01 -25.16
CA VAL A 396 5.21 -16.01 -26.13
C VAL A 396 6.08 -16.06 -27.38
N SER A 397 5.41 -16.08 -28.52
CA SER A 397 6.00 -16.26 -29.84
C SER A 397 5.56 -15.14 -30.77
N PHE A 398 6.53 -14.56 -31.47
CA PHE A 398 6.32 -13.49 -32.44
C PHE A 398 6.89 -13.90 -33.79
N ASP A 399 6.29 -13.39 -34.85
CA ASP A 399 6.85 -13.45 -36.20
C ASP A 399 6.41 -12.23 -37.03
N VAL A 400 6.87 -12.13 -38.27
CA VAL A 400 6.39 -11.15 -39.24
C VAL A 400 6.15 -11.87 -40.57
N SER A 401 4.88 -12.02 -40.96
CA SER A 401 4.50 -12.80 -42.14
C SER A 401 5.09 -12.27 -43.45
N THR A 402 5.44 -10.98 -43.51
CA THR A 402 6.01 -10.33 -44.71
C THR A 402 7.54 -10.20 -44.67
N LYS A 403 8.22 -10.75 -43.66
CA LYS A 403 9.66 -10.52 -43.40
C LYS A 403 10.55 -10.82 -44.60
N SER A 404 10.27 -11.86 -45.38
CA SER A 404 11.08 -12.22 -46.56
C SER A 404 11.07 -11.16 -47.67
N THR A 405 10.10 -10.25 -47.68
CA THR A 405 9.96 -9.18 -48.70
C THR A 405 10.27 -7.79 -48.16
N LYS A 406 10.42 -7.64 -46.84
CA LYS A 406 10.58 -6.37 -46.14
C LYS A 406 11.90 -6.31 -45.39
N MET A 407 12.50 -5.14 -45.33
CA MET A 407 13.75 -4.94 -44.60
C MET A 407 13.47 -4.84 -43.10
N ALA A 408 14.38 -5.32 -42.25
CA ALA A 408 14.24 -5.24 -40.80
C ALA A 408 14.03 -3.79 -40.32
N HIS A 409 14.67 -2.81 -40.98
CA HIS A 409 14.55 -1.40 -40.61
C HIS A 409 13.16 -0.76 -40.86
N GLU A 410 12.28 -1.42 -41.62
CA GLU A 410 10.91 -0.96 -41.85
C GLU A 410 10.03 -1.10 -40.60
N PHE A 411 10.44 -1.97 -39.67
CA PHE A 411 9.74 -2.33 -38.44
C PHE A 411 10.33 -1.67 -37.18
N TRP A 412 11.28 -0.74 -37.33
CA TRP A 412 11.82 0.01 -36.20
C TRP A 412 10.69 0.62 -35.38
N ASP A 413 10.62 0.24 -34.10
CA ASP A 413 9.66 0.74 -33.11
C ASP A 413 8.18 0.53 -33.49
N LYS A 414 7.87 -0.45 -34.35
CA LYS A 414 6.50 -0.74 -34.82
C LYS A 414 6.00 -2.09 -34.34
N PHE A 415 5.65 -2.18 -33.05
CA PHE A 415 5.08 -3.42 -32.51
C PHE A 415 3.75 -3.80 -33.15
N ASP A 416 2.91 -2.83 -33.53
CA ASP A 416 1.63 -3.09 -34.21
C ASP A 416 1.78 -3.80 -35.57
N SER A 417 3.01 -3.84 -36.11
CA SER A 417 3.35 -4.56 -37.35
C SER A 417 3.94 -5.96 -37.11
N ILE A 418 3.93 -6.44 -35.86
CA ILE A 418 4.42 -7.76 -35.47
C ILE A 418 3.26 -8.72 -35.25
N ASP A 419 3.36 -9.92 -35.80
CA ASP A 419 2.37 -10.97 -35.60
C ASP A 419 2.62 -11.70 -34.26
N ILE A 420 1.67 -11.60 -33.33
CA ILE A 420 1.68 -12.42 -32.11
C ILE A 420 1.15 -13.82 -32.48
N LYS A 421 2.02 -14.82 -32.49
CA LYS A 421 1.65 -16.20 -32.89
C LYS A 421 1.11 -17.01 -31.72
N VAL A 422 1.70 -16.85 -30.54
CA VAL A 422 1.29 -17.54 -29.32
C VAL A 422 1.34 -16.55 -28.16
N ILE A 423 0.24 -16.45 -27.43
CA ILE A 423 0.14 -15.81 -26.12
C ILE A 423 -0.91 -16.56 -25.31
N ASP A 424 -0.58 -16.93 -24.07
CA ASP A 424 -1.54 -17.59 -23.18
C ASP A 424 -2.66 -16.59 -22.82
N PRO A 425 -3.94 -16.99 -22.89
CA PRO A 425 -5.05 -16.07 -22.64
C PRO A 425 -5.07 -15.48 -21.23
N ARG A 426 -4.34 -16.05 -20.27
CA ARG A 426 -4.24 -15.56 -18.88
C ARG A 426 -3.30 -14.38 -18.69
N ILE A 427 -2.43 -14.06 -19.66
CA ILE A 427 -1.47 -12.97 -19.57
C ILE A 427 -1.74 -11.89 -20.61
N ASP A 428 -1.28 -10.67 -20.34
CA ASP A 428 -1.23 -9.52 -21.26
C ASP A 428 0.13 -8.83 -21.20
N PHE A 429 0.50 -8.08 -22.23
CA PHE A 429 1.69 -7.23 -22.17
C PHE A 429 1.51 -6.09 -21.15
N VAL A 430 2.57 -5.79 -20.40
CA VAL A 430 2.56 -4.69 -19.43
C VAL A 430 2.48 -3.34 -20.16
N ASP A 431 3.35 -3.17 -21.15
CA ASP A 431 3.47 -2.01 -22.04
C ASP A 431 3.63 -2.50 -23.48
N THR A 432 3.57 -1.59 -24.46
CA THR A 432 3.90 -1.91 -25.86
C THR A 432 5.32 -2.46 -25.96
N PRO A 433 5.53 -3.71 -26.41
CA PRO A 433 6.86 -4.26 -26.59
C PRO A 433 7.77 -3.42 -27.49
N SER A 434 9.05 -3.35 -27.13
CA SER A 434 10.08 -2.64 -27.89
C SER A 434 10.52 -3.48 -29.09
N VAL A 435 10.64 -2.86 -30.27
CA VAL A 435 11.06 -3.54 -31.51
C VAL A 435 12.30 -2.88 -32.08
N LYS A 436 13.44 -3.57 -31.96
CA LYS A 436 14.75 -3.04 -32.37
C LYS A 436 15.38 -3.88 -33.47
N GLN A 437 15.97 -3.25 -34.47
CA GLN A 437 16.77 -3.98 -35.46
C GLN A 437 18.10 -4.32 -34.82
N THR A 438 18.41 -5.60 -34.69
CA THR A 438 19.64 -6.07 -34.04
C THR A 438 20.66 -6.62 -35.03
N ASP A 439 20.27 -6.82 -36.29
CA ASP A 439 21.14 -7.26 -37.38
C ASP A 439 20.53 -6.88 -38.75
N ALA A 440 21.26 -7.11 -39.84
CA ALA A 440 20.82 -6.82 -41.21
C ALA A 440 19.47 -7.48 -41.54
N ASN A 441 19.28 -8.73 -41.11
CA ASN A 441 18.07 -9.52 -41.34
C ASN A 441 17.32 -9.89 -40.05
N LYS A 442 17.51 -9.15 -38.95
CA LYS A 442 16.92 -9.48 -37.65
C LYS A 442 16.32 -8.28 -36.94
N ILE A 443 15.20 -8.52 -36.28
CA ILE A 443 14.68 -7.65 -35.22
C ILE A 443 14.61 -8.43 -33.91
N THR A 444 14.75 -7.73 -32.80
CA THR A 444 14.54 -8.26 -31.46
C THR A 444 13.39 -7.51 -30.82
N ILE A 445 12.47 -8.27 -30.24
CA ILE A 445 11.31 -7.79 -29.50
C ILE A 445 11.59 -7.99 -28.02
N THR A 446 11.52 -6.92 -27.25
CA THR A 446 11.72 -6.93 -25.80
C THR A 446 10.42 -6.57 -25.09
N TYR A 447 9.98 -7.38 -24.12
CA TYR A 447 8.66 -7.29 -23.51
C TYR A 447 8.61 -7.81 -22.06
N LYS A 448 7.56 -7.40 -21.35
CA LYS A 448 7.12 -7.96 -20.08
C LYS A 448 5.64 -8.31 -20.20
N VAL A 449 5.19 -9.32 -19.48
CA VAL A 449 3.78 -9.69 -19.39
C VAL A 449 3.31 -9.63 -17.94
N LYS A 450 2.02 -9.51 -17.75
CA LYS A 450 1.35 -9.58 -16.46
C LYS A 450 0.19 -10.56 -16.51
N ASP A 451 -0.17 -11.10 -15.35
CA ASP A 451 -1.45 -11.77 -15.16
C ASP A 451 -2.59 -10.77 -15.47
N LYS A 452 -3.62 -11.23 -16.19
CA LYS A 452 -4.81 -10.41 -16.51
C LYS A 452 -5.69 -10.16 -15.29
N LYS A 453 -5.75 -11.12 -14.37
CA LYS A 453 -6.59 -11.06 -13.18
C LYS A 453 -5.89 -10.27 -12.06
N ASN A 454 -4.55 -10.33 -12.01
CA ASN A 454 -3.74 -9.72 -10.95
C ASN A 454 -2.49 -9.03 -11.53
N ASP A 455 -1.97 -7.99 -10.88
CA ASP A 455 -0.77 -7.29 -11.36
C ASP A 455 0.57 -8.02 -11.05
N THR A 456 0.61 -9.36 -11.07
CA THR A 456 1.89 -10.09 -11.03
C THR A 456 2.59 -9.91 -12.38
N ILE A 457 3.78 -9.32 -12.39
CA ILE A 457 4.54 -8.98 -13.60
C ILE A 457 5.73 -9.93 -13.77
N SER A 458 6.02 -10.35 -15.01
CA SER A 458 7.21 -11.12 -15.37
C SER A 458 8.48 -10.28 -15.31
N GLN A 459 9.64 -10.94 -15.30
CA GLN A 459 10.89 -10.30 -15.73
C GLN A 459 10.84 -9.90 -17.22
N GLU A 460 11.86 -9.18 -17.68
CA GLU A 460 11.98 -8.81 -19.09
C GLU A 460 12.48 -9.98 -19.96
N TYR A 461 11.81 -10.19 -21.08
CA TYR A 461 12.16 -11.21 -22.07
C TYR A 461 12.48 -10.58 -23.41
N SER A 462 13.33 -11.25 -24.19
CA SER A 462 13.66 -10.86 -25.56
C SER A 462 13.50 -12.04 -26.53
N LYS A 463 12.90 -11.80 -27.69
CA LYS A 463 12.73 -12.77 -28.78
C LYS A 463 13.23 -12.16 -30.08
N THR A 464 14.04 -12.91 -30.82
CA THR A 464 14.57 -12.46 -32.12
C THR A 464 13.77 -13.08 -33.24
N ILE A 465 13.36 -12.25 -34.20
CA ILE A 465 12.79 -12.67 -35.47
C ILE A 465 13.86 -12.45 -36.54
N ASP A 466 14.18 -13.51 -37.29
CA ASP A 466 15.13 -13.49 -38.40
C ASP A 466 14.44 -13.74 -39.75
N GLY A 467 15.24 -13.69 -40.83
CA GLY A 467 14.76 -13.96 -42.19
C GLY A 467 14.19 -12.74 -42.90
N PHE A 468 14.50 -11.54 -42.44
CA PHE A 468 14.14 -10.31 -43.16
C PHE A 468 14.91 -10.19 -44.48
N LYS A 469 14.33 -9.50 -45.46
CA LYS A 469 14.98 -9.22 -46.75
C LYS A 469 16.32 -8.51 -46.52
N LEU A 470 17.33 -8.91 -47.30
CA LEU A 470 18.62 -8.25 -47.37
C LEU A 470 18.71 -7.39 -48.65
N SER A 471 19.56 -6.36 -48.62
CA SER A 471 19.82 -5.48 -49.74
C SER A 471 21.29 -5.07 -49.76
N THR A 472 21.80 -4.74 -50.95
CA THR A 472 23.14 -4.18 -51.18
C THR A 472 23.06 -2.78 -51.81
N GLU A 473 21.88 -2.15 -51.74
CA GLU A 473 21.63 -0.83 -52.29
C GLU A 473 22.62 0.20 -51.72
N ASN A 474 23.13 1.09 -52.58
CA ASN A 474 24.12 2.13 -52.27
C ASN A 474 25.51 1.64 -51.82
N GLU A 475 25.74 0.34 -51.63
CA GLU A 475 27.04 -0.20 -51.18
C GLU A 475 28.14 -0.08 -52.25
N VAL A 476 27.77 0.05 -53.53
CA VAL A 476 28.72 0.30 -54.62
C VAL A 476 29.22 1.75 -54.62
N ASP A 477 28.39 2.66 -54.09
CA ASP A 477 28.62 4.10 -54.16
C ASP A 477 29.26 4.65 -52.87
N PHE A 478 29.02 4.01 -51.72
CA PHE A 478 29.49 4.46 -50.40
C PHE A 478 30.05 3.32 -49.55
N SER A 479 30.91 3.66 -48.59
CA SER A 479 31.32 2.79 -47.49
C SER A 479 30.60 3.18 -46.20
N TYR A 480 30.42 2.21 -45.30
CA TYR A 480 29.71 2.41 -44.05
C TYR A 480 30.23 1.51 -42.92
N GLU A 481 29.95 1.94 -41.70
CA GLU A 481 30.12 1.17 -40.47
C GLU A 481 28.77 0.98 -39.80
N ILE A 482 28.62 -0.13 -39.07
CA ILE A 482 27.44 -0.38 -38.25
C ILE A 482 27.64 0.27 -36.89
N ILE A 483 26.70 1.13 -36.52
CA ILE A 483 26.64 1.80 -35.23
C ILE A 483 25.37 1.43 -34.49
N GLU A 484 25.40 1.56 -33.17
CA GLU A 484 24.20 1.51 -32.33
C GLU A 484 23.54 2.90 -32.30
N HIS A 485 22.23 2.95 -32.56
CA HIS A 485 21.43 4.16 -32.46
C HIS A 485 20.08 3.85 -31.83
N ASN A 486 19.82 4.36 -30.63
CA ASN A 486 18.58 4.10 -29.86
C ASN A 486 18.22 2.61 -29.78
N GLY A 487 19.24 1.75 -29.62
CA GLY A 487 19.11 0.29 -29.55
C GLY A 487 18.96 -0.42 -30.92
N HIS A 488 18.98 0.31 -32.03
CA HIS A 488 19.00 -0.25 -33.37
C HIS A 488 20.42 -0.30 -33.94
N LYS A 489 20.74 -1.35 -34.68
CA LYS A 489 21.83 -1.34 -35.65
C LYS A 489 21.46 -0.42 -36.81
N ALA A 490 22.25 0.63 -36.98
CA ALA A 490 22.13 1.63 -38.03
C ALA A 490 23.46 1.81 -38.76
N ALA A 491 23.44 2.53 -39.89
CA ALA A 491 24.64 2.81 -40.66
C ALA A 491 25.17 4.24 -40.40
N LEU A 492 26.50 4.31 -40.30
CA LEU A 492 27.31 5.52 -40.43
C LEU A 492 28.00 5.48 -41.79
N LEU A 493 27.73 6.44 -42.68
CA LEU A 493 28.53 6.56 -43.91
C LEU A 493 29.87 7.21 -43.60
N ASN A 494 30.96 6.54 -43.98
CA ASN A 494 32.33 6.94 -43.65
C ASN A 494 33.22 7.18 -44.88
N GLY A 495 32.70 7.00 -46.09
CA GLY A 495 33.44 7.29 -47.32
C GLY A 495 32.61 7.16 -48.59
N ARG A 496 33.10 7.74 -49.68
CA ARG A 496 32.54 7.59 -51.03
C ARG A 496 33.41 6.66 -51.85
N LYS A 497 32.78 5.68 -52.49
CA LYS A 497 33.43 4.79 -53.48
C LYS A 497 33.22 5.34 -54.89
N ASN A 498 32.00 5.80 -55.19
CA ASN A 498 31.68 6.47 -56.45
C ASN A 498 31.79 7.98 -56.29
N LEU A 499 32.83 8.56 -56.87
CA LEU A 499 33.16 9.97 -56.71
C LEU A 499 32.20 10.93 -57.43
N TYR A 500 31.36 10.43 -58.34
CA TYR A 500 30.32 11.21 -59.04
C TYR A 500 29.02 11.38 -58.23
N ARG A 501 28.90 10.75 -57.06
CA ARG A 501 27.69 10.80 -56.21
C ARG A 501 27.76 11.94 -55.18
N PHE A 502 26.81 12.89 -55.29
CA PHE A 502 26.71 14.05 -54.41
C PHE A 502 25.41 14.09 -53.59
N LYS A 503 24.47 13.18 -53.88
CA LYS A 503 23.29 12.93 -53.05
C LYS A 503 23.61 11.77 -52.12
N ILE A 504 23.48 12.00 -50.82
CA ILE A 504 23.83 11.05 -49.77
C ILE A 504 22.56 10.31 -49.34
N PRO A 505 22.53 8.97 -49.45
CA PRO A 505 21.32 8.22 -49.23
C PRO A 505 21.01 8.05 -47.74
N ALA A 506 19.72 8.01 -47.41
CA ALA A 506 19.26 7.72 -46.03
C ALA A 506 19.22 6.21 -45.71
N LYS A 507 19.64 5.36 -46.65
CA LYS A 507 19.68 3.89 -46.52
C LYS A 507 20.89 3.33 -47.24
N ILE A 508 21.53 2.31 -46.68
CA ILE A 508 22.62 1.58 -47.31
C ILE A 508 22.58 0.12 -46.89
N GLY A 509 22.74 -0.78 -47.86
CA GLY A 509 22.55 -2.20 -47.67
C GLY A 509 21.21 -2.48 -46.99
N SER A 510 21.26 -3.16 -45.84
CA SER A 510 20.07 -3.47 -45.04
C SER A 510 19.70 -2.47 -43.94
N TYR A 511 20.38 -1.32 -43.88
CA TYR A 511 20.32 -0.40 -42.75
C TYR A 511 19.84 1.00 -43.14
N LYS A 512 19.23 1.71 -42.19
CA LYS A 512 19.04 3.16 -42.28
C LYS A 512 20.37 3.85 -41.99
N VAL A 513 20.69 4.87 -42.79
CA VAL A 513 21.81 5.78 -42.53
C VAL A 513 21.32 6.85 -41.56
N ILE A 514 21.86 6.85 -40.35
CA ILE A 514 21.52 7.84 -39.33
C ILE A 514 22.58 8.93 -39.24
N LYS A 515 23.83 8.59 -39.55
CA LYS A 515 24.98 9.49 -39.40
C LYS A 515 25.85 9.49 -40.63
N VAL A 516 26.44 10.63 -40.92
CA VAL A 516 27.43 10.79 -41.99
C VAL A 516 28.70 11.44 -41.44
N ALA A 517 29.86 10.88 -41.80
CA ALA A 517 31.16 11.43 -41.48
C ALA A 517 31.70 12.28 -42.65
N THR A 518 33.02 12.38 -42.79
CA THR A 518 33.68 13.00 -43.94
C THR A 518 33.43 12.18 -45.20
N LEU A 519 32.64 12.73 -46.13
CA LEU A 519 32.35 12.10 -47.42
C LEU A 519 32.96 12.86 -48.60
N PHE A 520 33.20 14.16 -48.43
CA PHE A 520 33.78 15.00 -49.47
C PHE A 520 35.08 15.61 -48.95
N SER A 521 36.21 15.26 -49.57
CA SER A 521 37.52 15.84 -49.26
C SER A 521 38.20 16.16 -50.57
N ASP A 522 38.55 17.43 -50.79
CA ASP A 522 39.29 17.92 -51.97
C ASP A 522 38.82 17.24 -53.27
N ILE A 523 37.56 17.53 -53.65
CA ILE A 523 36.88 16.88 -54.77
C ILE A 523 37.48 17.35 -56.09
N ASN A 524 38.04 16.44 -56.90
CA ASN A 524 38.53 16.80 -58.23
C ASN A 524 37.37 17.24 -59.15
N SER A 525 37.57 18.33 -59.89
CA SER A 525 36.62 18.98 -60.77
C SER A 525 36.13 18.11 -61.94
N SER A 526 36.90 17.08 -62.31
CA SER A 526 36.45 16.05 -63.25
C SER A 526 35.27 15.23 -62.71
N TYR A 527 35.14 15.03 -61.39
CA TYR A 527 34.05 14.25 -60.81
C TYR A 527 32.74 15.04 -60.64
N SER A 528 32.83 16.37 -60.54
CA SER A 528 31.67 17.26 -60.51
C SER A 528 31.24 17.74 -61.89
N ASN A 529 32.03 17.46 -62.94
CA ASN A 529 31.89 18.03 -64.29
C ASN A 529 31.78 19.57 -64.29
N SER A 530 32.35 20.21 -63.27
CA SER A 530 32.15 21.63 -62.99
C SER A 530 33.18 22.09 -61.97
N PRO A 531 33.64 23.36 -62.01
CA PRO A 531 34.48 23.92 -60.95
C PRO A 531 33.75 24.01 -59.60
N LEU A 532 32.44 23.75 -59.56
CA LEU A 532 31.61 23.77 -58.37
C LEU A 532 30.93 22.41 -58.15
N TYR A 533 30.49 22.15 -56.92
CA TYR A 533 29.59 21.05 -56.61
C TYR A 533 28.59 21.42 -55.51
N GLY A 534 27.51 20.66 -55.39
CA GLY A 534 26.52 20.82 -54.32
C GLY A 534 26.17 19.48 -53.67
N VAL A 535 25.92 19.48 -52.37
CA VAL A 535 25.72 18.25 -51.57
C VAL A 535 24.33 18.21 -50.96
N ILE A 536 23.67 17.07 -51.07
CA ILE A 536 22.30 16.88 -50.57
C ILE A 536 22.25 15.65 -49.69
N LEU A 537 21.64 15.77 -48.53
CA LEU A 537 21.37 14.65 -47.63
C LEU A 537 19.88 14.27 -47.74
N GLU A 538 19.60 12.98 -47.84
CA GLU A 538 18.22 12.48 -47.87
C GLU A 538 17.56 12.46 -46.48
N GLU A 539 16.23 12.60 -46.48
CA GLU A 539 15.41 12.53 -45.28
C GLU A 539 15.56 11.18 -44.57
N GLY A 540 15.84 11.22 -43.27
CA GLY A 540 16.15 10.07 -42.43
C GLY A 540 17.51 10.16 -41.75
N ILE A 541 18.47 10.90 -42.34
CA ILE A 541 19.78 11.18 -41.73
C ILE A 541 19.60 12.18 -40.59
N GLN A 542 20.17 11.90 -39.41
CA GLN A 542 19.97 12.71 -38.20
C GLN A 542 21.23 13.44 -37.75
N GLU A 543 22.42 12.92 -38.07
CA GLU A 543 23.69 13.42 -37.56
C GLU A 543 24.72 13.67 -38.68
N VAL A 544 25.42 14.80 -38.57
CA VAL A 544 26.56 15.15 -39.44
C VAL A 544 27.82 15.33 -38.60
N SER A 545 28.88 14.61 -38.97
CA SER A 545 30.20 14.66 -38.32
C SER A 545 31.29 14.98 -39.35
N ASN A 546 31.53 16.27 -39.59
CA ASN A 546 32.54 16.78 -40.52
C ASN A 546 32.31 16.34 -41.97
N LEU A 547 31.19 16.75 -42.57
CA LEU A 547 30.78 16.28 -43.91
C LEU A 547 31.80 16.55 -45.02
N ILE A 548 32.38 17.75 -45.01
CA ILE A 548 33.21 18.29 -46.09
C ILE A 548 34.54 18.80 -45.55
N ILE A 549 35.63 18.44 -46.23
CA ILE A 549 36.94 19.09 -46.15
C ILE A 549 37.18 19.80 -47.49
N SER A 550 37.34 21.11 -47.45
CA SER A 550 37.37 21.97 -48.65
C SER A 550 38.58 22.90 -48.66
N THR A 551 39.04 23.22 -49.86
CA THR A 551 40.10 24.19 -50.14
C THR A 551 39.72 25.10 -51.30
N ASP A 552 40.13 26.36 -51.24
CA ASP A 552 39.92 27.35 -52.30
C ASP A 552 41.15 27.55 -53.19
N ASN A 553 42.08 26.60 -53.21
CA ASN A 553 43.29 26.69 -54.04
C ASN A 553 42.94 26.73 -55.54
N VAL A 554 43.09 27.90 -56.15
CA VAL A 554 42.70 28.20 -57.52
C VAL A 554 43.59 27.49 -58.55
N ASP A 555 44.82 27.15 -58.17
CA ASP A 555 45.77 26.42 -59.04
C ASP A 555 45.56 24.89 -58.99
N SER A 556 44.53 24.44 -58.27
CA SER A 556 44.23 23.02 -58.11
C SER A 556 43.11 22.59 -59.07
N GLU A 557 43.18 21.34 -59.54
CA GLU A 557 42.09 20.70 -60.30
C GLU A 557 40.84 20.43 -59.44
N GLN A 558 40.70 21.06 -58.27
CA GLN A 558 39.64 20.79 -57.30
C GLN A 558 38.40 21.65 -57.55
N ALA A 559 37.23 21.01 -57.47
CA ALA A 559 35.95 21.69 -57.40
C ALA A 559 35.69 22.23 -55.99
N ARG A 560 34.93 23.32 -55.94
CA ARG A 560 34.58 24.02 -54.70
C ARG A 560 33.12 23.85 -54.34
N ILE A 561 32.85 23.73 -53.05
CA ILE A 561 31.48 23.59 -52.54
C ILE A 561 30.70 24.89 -52.79
N ALA A 562 29.55 24.78 -53.45
CA ALA A 562 28.68 25.91 -53.77
C ALA A 562 27.35 25.88 -53.01
N ALA A 563 26.83 24.69 -52.70
CA ALA A 563 25.50 24.55 -52.11
C ALA A 563 25.38 23.30 -51.22
N ILE A 564 24.68 23.41 -50.09
CA ILE A 564 24.35 22.26 -49.23
C ILE A 564 22.87 22.28 -48.88
N LYS A 565 22.23 21.11 -48.92
CA LYS A 565 20.84 20.91 -48.49
C LYS A 565 20.76 19.80 -47.44
N LEU A 566 20.39 20.21 -46.23
CA LEU A 566 20.21 19.33 -45.08
C LEU A 566 18.71 18.97 -44.92
N PRO A 567 18.37 17.70 -44.66
CA PRO A 567 16.99 17.26 -44.49
C PRO A 567 16.41 17.70 -43.14
N LYS A 568 15.08 17.59 -42.99
CA LYS A 568 14.38 17.95 -41.75
C LYS A 568 14.79 17.05 -40.59
N SER A 569 15.16 15.80 -40.87
CA SER A 569 15.59 14.84 -39.86
C SER A 569 16.89 15.20 -39.13
N ILE A 570 17.69 16.17 -39.61
CA ILE A 570 18.96 16.55 -38.94
C ILE A 570 18.69 17.15 -37.56
N LYS A 571 19.30 16.53 -36.54
CA LYS A 571 19.26 16.99 -35.15
C LYS A 571 20.60 17.50 -34.65
N LYS A 572 21.71 16.97 -35.19
CA LYS A 572 23.05 17.27 -34.68
C LYS A 572 24.05 17.52 -35.81
N ILE A 573 24.83 18.59 -35.66
CA ILE A 573 25.94 18.94 -36.55
C ILE A 573 27.19 19.16 -35.69
N SER A 574 28.12 18.22 -35.70
CA SER A 574 29.40 18.42 -35.02
C SER A 574 30.33 19.32 -35.85
N SER A 575 30.38 19.16 -37.17
CA SER A 575 30.95 20.14 -38.10
C SER A 575 30.41 19.86 -39.50
N LEU A 576 30.15 20.91 -40.29
CA LEU A 576 29.61 20.74 -41.65
C LEU A 576 30.71 20.86 -42.70
N ILE A 577 31.39 21.99 -42.77
CA ILE A 577 32.53 22.23 -43.66
C ILE A 577 33.76 22.61 -42.84
N ASN A 578 34.86 21.91 -43.08
CA ASN A 578 36.18 22.27 -42.58
C ASN A 578 37.04 22.78 -43.73
N GLY A 579 37.73 23.90 -43.53
CA GLY A 579 38.52 24.59 -44.55
C GLY A 579 37.76 25.67 -45.33
N ASP A 580 38.36 26.10 -46.44
CA ASP A 580 37.92 27.27 -47.22
C ASP A 580 36.76 26.91 -48.17
N SER A 581 35.77 27.79 -48.22
CA SER A 581 34.50 27.62 -48.95
C SER A 581 33.96 28.95 -49.49
N SER A 582 34.82 29.82 -50.05
CA SER A 582 34.44 31.14 -50.59
C SER A 582 33.46 31.11 -51.77
N ALA A 583 33.26 29.94 -52.38
CA ALA A 583 32.23 29.69 -53.38
C ALA A 583 30.89 29.22 -52.78
N LEU A 584 30.79 29.03 -51.46
CA LEU A 584 29.54 28.62 -50.82
C LEU A 584 28.53 29.76 -50.94
N ALA A 585 27.45 29.50 -51.66
CA ALA A 585 26.41 30.46 -51.99
C ALA A 585 25.07 30.13 -51.31
N TYR A 586 24.85 28.88 -50.91
CA TYR A 586 23.57 28.45 -50.36
C TYR A 586 23.70 27.33 -49.34
N LEU A 587 23.07 27.51 -48.19
CA LEU A 587 22.85 26.46 -47.19
C LEU A 587 21.36 26.39 -46.87
N GLU A 588 20.74 25.25 -47.13
CA GLU A 588 19.38 24.96 -46.68
C GLU A 588 19.42 24.02 -45.48
N MET A 589 18.71 24.41 -44.42
CA MET A 589 18.57 23.63 -43.19
C MET A 589 17.22 23.91 -42.51
N TYR A 590 16.88 23.16 -41.47
CA TYR A 590 15.62 23.29 -40.74
C TYR A 590 15.82 23.83 -39.32
N ASP A 591 14.77 24.44 -38.77
CA ASP A 591 14.78 25.08 -37.45
C ASP A 591 14.79 24.12 -36.25
N ASN A 592 14.70 22.81 -36.48
CA ASN A 592 14.69 21.77 -35.43
C ASN A 592 16.05 21.15 -35.10
N VAL A 593 17.15 21.68 -35.64
CA VAL A 593 18.52 21.24 -35.31
C VAL A 593 18.81 21.57 -33.84
N GLU A 594 19.02 20.55 -33.03
CA GLU A 594 19.14 20.67 -31.57
C GLU A 594 20.54 21.14 -31.15
N THR A 595 21.57 20.67 -31.83
CA THR A 595 22.96 20.97 -31.46
C THR A 595 23.84 21.22 -32.68
N ILE A 596 24.64 22.29 -32.58
CA ILE A 596 25.75 22.59 -33.48
C ILE A 596 26.98 22.79 -32.60
N GLU A 597 27.86 21.80 -32.55
CA GLU A 597 28.92 21.72 -31.53
C GLU A 597 30.24 22.36 -31.99
N GLY A 598 30.64 22.12 -33.24
CA GLY A 598 31.83 22.70 -33.87
C GLY A 598 31.45 23.84 -34.80
N GLN A 599 31.81 23.74 -36.09
CA GLN A 599 31.61 24.82 -37.07
C GLN A 599 30.68 24.41 -38.22
N LEU A 600 29.91 25.37 -38.72
CA LEU A 600 29.17 25.19 -39.98
C LEU A 600 30.09 25.36 -41.18
N PHE A 601 30.79 26.49 -41.27
CA PHE A 601 31.73 26.80 -42.34
C PHE A 601 32.57 28.01 -41.92
N THR A 602 33.77 28.14 -42.47
CA THR A 602 34.68 29.25 -42.16
C THR A 602 34.42 30.45 -43.09
N THR A 603 34.55 30.27 -44.41
CA THR A 603 34.32 31.33 -45.41
C THR A 603 33.06 31.05 -46.24
N PHE A 604 32.57 32.05 -46.97
CA PHE A 604 31.39 31.95 -47.83
C PHE A 604 31.42 33.08 -48.87
N CYS A 605 30.51 33.05 -49.86
CA CYS A 605 30.41 34.10 -50.86
C CYS A 605 29.73 35.35 -50.28
N ASN A 606 30.42 36.46 -50.10
CA ASN A 606 29.85 37.71 -49.57
C ASN A 606 30.20 38.96 -50.39
N TYR A 607 30.65 38.75 -51.63
CA TYR A 607 31.22 39.79 -52.48
C TYR A 607 30.39 40.05 -53.76
N ILE A 608 29.14 39.61 -53.79
CA ILE A 608 28.23 39.76 -54.95
C ILE A 608 26.97 40.52 -54.53
N GLU A 609 26.71 41.65 -55.20
CA GLU A 609 25.48 42.44 -55.04
C GLU A 609 24.23 41.58 -55.22
N LYS A 610 23.22 41.79 -54.38
CA LYS A 610 21.98 41.01 -54.27
C LYS A 610 21.29 40.69 -55.60
N ASN A 611 21.33 41.60 -56.56
CA ASN A 611 20.66 41.46 -57.86
C ASN A 611 21.60 41.05 -59.01
N LYS A 612 22.90 40.89 -58.76
CA LYS A 612 23.87 40.44 -59.76
C LYS A 612 23.89 38.92 -59.83
N GLU A 613 24.20 38.40 -61.01
CA GLU A 613 24.42 36.97 -61.22
C GLU A 613 25.51 36.46 -60.28
N TYR A 614 25.24 35.35 -59.62
CA TYR A 614 26.20 34.66 -58.79
C TYR A 614 27.37 34.19 -59.65
N LYS A 615 28.57 34.53 -59.22
CA LYS A 615 29.83 34.25 -59.87
C LYS A 615 30.87 33.85 -58.83
N ALA A 616 31.13 32.55 -58.72
CA ALA A 616 32.14 32.03 -57.84
C ALA A 616 33.50 32.71 -58.10
N SER A 617 34.17 33.14 -57.04
CA SER A 617 35.50 33.80 -57.11
C SER A 617 36.43 33.03 -58.04
N ASN A 618 37.17 33.73 -58.90
CA ASN A 618 38.12 33.14 -59.85
C ASN A 618 37.51 32.17 -60.90
N THR A 619 36.22 32.30 -61.22
CA THR A 619 35.59 31.66 -62.40
C THR A 619 35.04 32.72 -63.34
N ASN A 620 34.95 32.42 -64.64
CA ASN A 620 34.37 33.31 -65.64
C ASN A 620 32.95 32.92 -66.09
N ASN A 621 32.34 31.93 -65.43
CA ASN A 621 31.04 31.38 -65.81
C ASN A 621 29.94 31.99 -64.94
N ASN A 622 28.81 32.32 -65.56
CA ASN A 622 27.61 32.78 -64.85
C ASN A 622 26.55 31.66 -64.75
N PHE A 623 26.66 30.62 -65.57
CA PHE A 623 25.85 29.40 -65.50
C PHE A 623 26.73 28.21 -65.09
N TYR A 624 26.19 27.36 -64.23
CA TYR A 624 26.87 26.19 -63.68
C TYR A 624 26.10 24.91 -64.00
N TYR A 625 26.80 23.77 -64.02
CA TYR A 625 26.29 22.49 -64.56
C TYR A 625 26.60 21.29 -63.65
N PHE A 626 26.90 21.51 -62.36
CA PHE A 626 27.24 20.42 -61.45
C PHE A 626 26.05 19.47 -61.23
N ASN A 627 26.33 18.17 -61.06
CA ASN A 627 25.33 17.08 -61.11
C ASN A 627 24.06 17.28 -60.28
N SER A 628 24.13 17.97 -59.13
CA SER A 628 23.04 18.18 -58.18
C SER A 628 22.34 19.54 -58.31
N ILE A 629 22.70 20.37 -59.29
CA ILE A 629 22.27 21.78 -59.37
C ILE A 629 20.75 21.96 -59.41
N ASN A 630 20.02 21.00 -60.00
CA ASN A 630 18.56 21.07 -60.13
C ASN A 630 17.82 21.06 -58.79
N GLU A 631 18.42 20.46 -57.77
CA GLU A 631 17.87 20.36 -56.41
C GLU A 631 18.04 21.65 -55.60
N PHE A 632 18.83 22.58 -56.12
CA PHE A 632 19.12 23.91 -55.56
C PHE A 632 18.45 25.03 -56.35
N SER A 633 17.35 24.72 -57.05
CA SER A 633 16.58 25.65 -57.87
C SER A 633 16.03 26.87 -57.11
N THR A 634 16.00 26.82 -55.78
CA THR A 634 15.62 27.97 -54.92
C THR A 634 16.67 29.08 -54.91
N PHE A 635 17.95 28.76 -55.13
CA PHE A 635 19.03 29.73 -55.26
C PHE A 635 19.48 29.85 -56.73
N PHE A 636 19.76 28.71 -57.37
CA PHE A 636 20.10 28.63 -58.80
C PHE A 636 18.84 28.59 -59.67
N ALA A 637 18.03 29.64 -59.57
CA ALA A 637 16.69 29.69 -60.12
C ALA A 637 16.65 29.87 -61.64
N GLU A 638 17.58 30.64 -62.20
CA GLU A 638 17.59 30.97 -63.62
C GLU A 638 18.23 29.81 -64.41
N GLN A 639 17.57 29.36 -65.47
CA GLN A 639 18.02 28.23 -66.28
C GLN A 639 18.35 28.69 -67.70
N SER A 640 19.52 28.31 -68.20
CA SER A 640 19.90 28.51 -69.60
C SER A 640 19.33 27.40 -70.49
N PRO A 641 19.19 27.63 -71.81
CA PRO A 641 18.63 26.64 -72.74
C PRO A 641 19.37 25.28 -72.79
N ASP A 642 20.66 25.29 -72.46
CA ASP A 642 21.52 24.09 -72.41
C ASP A 642 21.51 23.40 -71.03
N GLY A 643 20.62 23.81 -70.12
CA GLY A 643 20.40 23.18 -68.82
C GLY A 643 21.29 23.68 -67.69
N GLY A 644 22.18 24.65 -67.94
CA GLY A 644 22.92 25.34 -66.90
C GLY A 644 22.01 26.18 -66.00
N ARG A 645 22.43 26.44 -64.76
CA ARG A 645 21.68 27.31 -63.85
C ARG A 645 22.53 28.41 -63.23
N SER A 646 21.92 29.56 -63.01
CA SER A 646 22.52 30.72 -62.35
C SER A 646 21.71 31.12 -61.12
N GLY A 647 22.41 31.65 -60.12
CA GLY A 647 21.82 32.24 -58.92
C GLY A 647 22.04 33.75 -58.88
N LYS A 648 21.55 34.43 -57.84
CA LYS A 648 21.77 35.87 -57.64
C LYS A 648 22.24 36.20 -56.25
N GLY A 649 23.15 37.16 -56.16
CA GLY A 649 23.66 37.70 -54.92
C GLY A 649 24.67 36.82 -54.18
N SER A 650 24.97 37.28 -52.97
CA SER A 650 25.85 36.62 -52.01
C SER A 650 25.16 35.44 -51.30
N PHE A 651 25.91 34.79 -50.40
CA PHE A 651 25.51 33.64 -49.61
C PHE A 651 24.20 33.87 -48.86
N ARG A 652 23.35 32.83 -48.85
CA ARG A 652 22.10 32.81 -48.09
C ARG A 652 21.96 31.51 -47.29
N ILE A 653 21.60 31.66 -46.01
CA ILE A 653 21.04 30.57 -45.21
C ILE A 653 19.52 30.56 -45.42
N GLU A 654 19.00 29.47 -45.96
CA GLU A 654 17.56 29.19 -46.01
C GLU A 654 17.19 28.32 -44.80
N LEU A 655 16.60 28.93 -43.78
CA LEU A 655 16.12 28.23 -42.60
C LEU A 655 14.63 27.90 -42.76
N LYS A 656 14.32 26.62 -42.99
CA LYS A 656 12.96 26.14 -43.20
C LYS A 656 12.27 25.77 -41.90
N ASP A 657 10.95 25.97 -41.86
CA ASP A 657 10.11 25.49 -40.76
C ASP A 657 10.01 23.97 -40.80
N SER A 658 10.42 23.32 -39.72
CA SER A 658 10.30 21.88 -39.56
C SER A 658 8.86 21.46 -39.23
N GLY A 659 8.02 22.33 -38.70
CA GLY A 659 6.74 21.98 -38.05
C GLY A 659 6.93 21.30 -36.69
N GLU A 660 8.15 21.25 -36.16
CA GLU A 660 8.49 20.79 -34.81
C GLU A 660 8.80 21.99 -33.89
N SER A 661 9.13 21.71 -32.63
CA SER A 661 9.60 22.75 -31.71
C SER A 661 10.92 23.36 -32.21
N LYS A 662 10.89 24.65 -32.54
CA LYS A 662 12.05 25.39 -33.06
C LYS A 662 13.19 25.41 -32.04
N LYS A 663 14.39 25.10 -32.50
CA LYS A 663 15.63 25.03 -31.73
C LYS A 663 16.63 26.11 -32.13
N ILE A 664 16.59 26.54 -33.39
CA ILE A 664 17.40 27.64 -33.92
C ILE A 664 16.53 28.66 -34.66
N LYS A 665 17.07 29.85 -34.89
CA LYS A 665 16.43 30.91 -35.67
C LYS A 665 17.47 31.76 -36.39
N LEU A 666 17.03 32.44 -37.45
CA LEU A 666 17.83 33.45 -38.14
C LEU A 666 17.37 34.84 -37.67
N ASN A 667 18.27 35.60 -37.08
CA ASN A 667 18.01 36.95 -36.62
C ASN A 667 18.71 37.95 -37.54
N ASN A 668 17.91 38.77 -38.23
CA ASN A 668 18.38 39.80 -39.17
C ASN A 668 18.14 41.23 -38.64
N THR A 669 17.84 41.37 -37.34
CA THR A 669 17.40 42.65 -36.76
C THR A 669 18.53 43.44 -36.11
N TYR A 670 19.64 42.80 -35.73
CA TYR A 670 20.77 43.50 -35.11
C TYR A 670 21.40 44.52 -36.07
N ILE A 671 21.73 44.10 -37.29
CA ILE A 671 22.40 44.93 -38.29
C ILE A 671 21.81 44.64 -39.67
N SER A 672 21.53 45.69 -40.44
CA SER A 672 21.13 45.56 -41.84
C SER A 672 22.13 44.67 -42.58
N ASP A 673 21.61 43.74 -43.38
CA ASP A 673 22.39 42.92 -44.31
C ASP A 673 23.37 41.92 -43.66
N PHE A 674 23.27 41.74 -42.33
CA PHE A 674 23.83 40.61 -41.62
C PHE A 674 22.72 39.61 -41.24
N SER A 675 23.11 38.35 -41.10
CA SER A 675 22.26 37.30 -40.57
C SER A 675 22.98 36.54 -39.45
N PHE A 676 22.29 36.44 -38.31
CA PHE A 676 22.78 35.77 -37.11
C PHE A 676 22.00 34.48 -36.93
N LEU A 677 22.64 33.35 -37.19
CA LEU A 677 22.09 32.04 -36.87
C LEU A 677 22.33 31.77 -35.39
N GLU A 678 21.27 31.77 -34.60
CA GLU A 678 21.32 31.66 -33.14
C GLU A 678 20.36 30.59 -32.63
N SER A 679 20.57 30.14 -31.39
CA SER A 679 19.60 29.29 -30.70
C SER A 679 18.27 30.03 -30.54
N HIS A 680 17.17 29.29 -30.48
CA HIS A 680 15.84 29.88 -30.43
C HIS A 680 15.67 30.81 -29.22
N ASN A 681 16.27 30.45 -28.08
CA ASN A 681 16.31 31.24 -26.86
C ASN A 681 17.30 32.43 -26.88
N GLY A 682 18.13 32.57 -27.93
CA GLY A 682 19.10 33.66 -28.09
C GLY A 682 20.35 33.55 -27.22
N GLU A 683 20.63 32.40 -26.61
CA GLU A 683 21.80 32.22 -25.74
C GLU A 683 23.07 31.81 -26.49
N ILE A 684 22.94 31.17 -27.65
CA ILE A 684 24.07 30.61 -28.41
C ILE A 684 24.09 31.21 -29.82
N LEU A 685 25.24 31.73 -30.24
CA LEU A 685 25.50 32.14 -31.62
C LEU A 685 26.21 31.02 -32.39
N TYR A 686 25.62 30.54 -33.48
CA TYR A 686 26.18 29.47 -34.30
C TYR A 686 26.97 29.97 -35.52
N LYS A 687 26.47 31.00 -36.20
CA LYS A 687 27.17 31.61 -37.35
C LYS A 687 26.63 33.01 -37.63
N VAL A 688 27.52 33.93 -38.00
CA VAL A 688 27.21 35.23 -38.59
C VAL A 688 27.60 35.20 -40.05
N THR A 689 26.72 35.72 -40.90
CA THR A 689 27.00 35.93 -42.32
C THR A 689 26.64 37.35 -42.75
N ASP A 690 27.41 37.88 -43.69
CA ASP A 690 27.18 39.18 -44.34
C ASP A 690 27.00 39.02 -45.85
N ASN A 691 26.30 39.97 -46.46
CA ASN A 691 26.18 40.07 -47.92
C ASN A 691 27.06 41.23 -48.45
N TYR A 692 27.01 41.50 -49.76
CA TYR A 692 27.78 42.58 -50.38
C TYR A 692 27.36 43.99 -49.94
N GLU A 693 26.11 44.20 -49.57
CA GLU A 693 25.54 45.47 -49.13
C GLU A 693 25.84 45.77 -47.65
N ALA A 694 26.18 44.75 -46.86
CA ALA A 694 26.47 44.87 -45.44
C ALA A 694 27.56 45.92 -45.15
N LYS A 695 27.40 46.64 -44.05
CA LYS A 695 28.40 47.60 -43.56
C LYS A 695 29.73 46.89 -43.31
N THR A 696 30.82 47.61 -43.52
CA THR A 696 32.18 47.11 -43.27
C THR A 696 32.60 47.21 -41.81
N ASP A 697 31.79 47.85 -40.96
CA ASP A 697 32.08 48.01 -39.53
C ASP A 697 31.05 47.20 -38.74
N LEU A 698 31.55 46.28 -37.91
CA LEU A 698 30.74 45.48 -36.99
C LEU A 698 30.95 46.02 -35.57
N ASN A 699 30.02 46.86 -35.10
CA ASN A 699 30.03 47.42 -33.76
C ASN A 699 28.71 47.18 -33.05
N GLU A 700 28.61 46.10 -32.28
CA GLU A 700 27.35 45.70 -31.65
C GLU A 700 27.54 45.12 -30.25
N LYS A 701 26.47 45.26 -29.46
CA LYS A 701 26.30 44.56 -28.19
C LYS A 701 25.52 43.27 -28.42
N LEU A 702 26.19 42.13 -28.23
CA LEU A 702 25.58 40.81 -28.41
C LEU A 702 25.48 40.08 -27.07
N GLU A 703 24.29 39.60 -26.74
CA GLU A 703 23.93 39.09 -25.41
C GLU A 703 24.13 37.56 -25.26
N TYR A 704 24.93 36.95 -26.14
CA TYR A 704 25.16 35.52 -26.17
C TYR A 704 25.99 35.04 -24.97
N LYS A 705 25.61 33.89 -24.41
CA LYS A 705 26.38 33.15 -23.39
C LYS A 705 27.47 32.29 -24.01
N LYS A 706 27.22 31.79 -25.22
CA LYS A 706 28.15 30.96 -25.99
C LYS A 706 28.22 31.41 -27.44
N ILE A 707 29.43 31.39 -28.00
CA ILE A 707 29.67 31.56 -29.43
C ILE A 707 30.30 30.28 -29.95
N ALA A 708 29.78 29.72 -31.03
CA ALA A 708 30.32 28.53 -31.66
C ALA A 708 31.64 28.84 -32.39
N LYS A 709 32.46 27.80 -32.57
CA LYS A 709 33.73 27.93 -33.29
C LYS A 709 33.51 28.51 -34.68
N ASN A 710 34.31 29.51 -35.06
CA ASN A 710 34.26 30.17 -36.37
C ASN A 710 32.92 30.85 -36.71
N ALA A 711 32.11 31.19 -35.69
CA ALA A 711 30.86 31.90 -35.90
C ALA A 711 31.06 33.30 -36.53
N LEU A 712 32.18 33.97 -36.27
CA LEU A 712 32.50 35.31 -36.78
C LEU A 712 33.51 35.31 -37.95
N SER A 713 34.04 34.14 -38.32
CA SER A 713 35.06 34.00 -39.37
C SER A 713 34.47 34.21 -40.77
N GLY A 714 35.31 34.68 -41.69
CA GLY A 714 34.97 34.83 -43.12
C GLY A 714 34.16 36.08 -43.51
N LEU A 715 33.79 36.93 -42.56
CA LEU A 715 33.09 38.19 -42.85
C LEU A 715 33.99 39.14 -43.67
N LYS A 716 33.38 39.98 -44.53
CA LYS A 716 34.09 40.96 -45.37
C LYS A 716 34.36 42.31 -44.68
N ILE A 717 34.09 42.39 -43.38
CA ILE A 717 34.26 43.60 -42.57
C ILE A 717 35.72 44.09 -42.54
N GLN A 718 35.88 45.40 -42.36
CA GLN A 718 37.14 46.09 -42.18
C GLN A 718 37.41 46.43 -40.71
N LYS A 719 36.36 46.59 -39.89
CA LYS A 719 36.48 46.91 -38.48
C LYS A 719 35.53 46.07 -37.62
N ILE A 720 36.01 45.65 -36.45
CA ILE A 720 35.21 44.94 -35.45
C ILE A 720 35.40 45.52 -34.04
N ASP A 721 34.31 45.84 -33.34
CA ASP A 721 34.23 46.23 -31.93
C ASP A 721 33.00 45.55 -31.30
N LEU A 722 33.20 44.47 -30.54
CA LEU A 722 32.09 43.71 -29.98
C LEU A 722 32.01 43.86 -28.47
N HIS A 723 30.80 44.05 -27.96
CA HIS A 723 30.49 43.97 -26.53
C HIS A 723 29.72 42.67 -26.24
N LEU A 724 30.36 41.72 -25.55
CA LEU A 724 29.82 40.39 -25.25
C LEU A 724 29.61 40.17 -23.73
N PRO A 725 28.74 40.94 -23.05
CA PRO A 725 28.72 41.00 -21.58
C PRO A 725 28.33 39.70 -20.88
N LYS A 726 27.70 38.76 -21.60
CA LYS A 726 27.21 37.48 -21.07
C LYS A 726 28.05 36.28 -21.49
N LEU A 727 29.09 36.47 -22.29
CA LEU A 727 29.92 35.37 -22.78
C LEU A 727 30.57 34.65 -21.60
N ASP A 728 30.23 33.38 -21.43
CA ASP A 728 30.76 32.55 -20.34
C ASP A 728 32.28 32.44 -20.47
N LYS A 729 32.98 32.48 -19.33
CA LYS A 729 34.45 32.41 -19.25
C LYS A 729 35.02 31.24 -20.06
N ASP A 730 34.44 30.06 -19.89
CA ASP A 730 34.91 28.83 -20.57
C ASP A 730 34.55 28.79 -22.06
N GLN A 731 33.75 29.75 -22.55
CA GLN A 731 33.40 29.88 -23.97
C GLN A 731 34.19 30.97 -24.68
N GLN A 732 34.99 31.76 -23.95
CA GLN A 732 35.85 32.81 -24.52
C GLN A 732 36.84 32.23 -25.54
N GLU A 733 37.28 30.97 -25.38
CA GLU A 733 38.16 30.27 -26.33
C GLU A 733 37.59 30.10 -27.76
N ASN A 734 36.26 30.17 -27.89
CA ASN A 734 35.59 30.02 -29.18
C ASN A 734 35.43 31.34 -29.93
N PHE A 735 35.84 32.47 -29.34
CA PHE A 735 35.91 33.75 -30.03
C PHE A 735 37.09 33.73 -31.00
N ILE A 736 36.83 33.36 -32.25
CA ILE A 736 37.85 33.12 -33.30
C ILE A 736 37.51 33.96 -34.53
N LEU A 737 38.53 34.63 -35.10
CA LEU A 737 38.45 35.46 -36.30
C LEU A 737 39.41 34.93 -37.38
N GLU A 738 38.93 34.09 -38.29
CA GLU A 738 39.79 33.52 -39.34
C GLU A 738 39.36 33.99 -40.73
N LYS A 739 40.35 34.05 -41.64
CA LYS A 739 40.13 34.26 -43.09
C LYS A 739 39.44 35.60 -43.42
N MET A 740 39.60 36.60 -42.55
CA MET A 740 39.00 37.93 -42.70
C MET A 740 39.96 38.84 -43.48
N LYS A 741 40.12 38.58 -44.78
CA LYS A 741 41.16 39.22 -45.62
C LYS A 741 41.12 40.75 -45.68
N LYS A 742 39.99 41.37 -45.35
CA LYS A 742 39.79 42.83 -45.35
C LYS A 742 39.82 43.46 -43.96
N LEU A 743 39.99 42.68 -42.89
CA LEU A 743 39.94 43.19 -41.52
C LEU A 743 41.19 44.02 -41.21
N GLU A 744 41.00 45.33 -41.09
CA GLU A 744 42.07 46.30 -40.81
C GLU A 744 42.13 46.70 -39.33
N GLU A 745 41.00 46.70 -38.61
CA GLU A 745 40.92 47.15 -37.22
C GLU A 745 40.15 46.19 -36.32
N ILE A 746 40.74 45.84 -35.18
CA ILE A 746 40.08 45.14 -34.07
C ILE A 746 40.10 46.05 -32.84
N GLU A 747 38.92 46.44 -32.35
CA GLU A 747 38.78 47.31 -31.18
C GLU A 747 37.85 46.66 -30.14
N LEU A 748 38.34 45.79 -29.27
CA LEU A 748 37.47 45.08 -28.31
C LEU A 748 37.24 45.89 -27.03
N LYS A 749 36.97 47.21 -27.12
CA LYS A 749 37.03 48.13 -25.96
C LYS A 749 35.93 47.91 -24.92
N ASN A 750 34.83 47.32 -25.34
CA ASN A 750 33.60 47.20 -24.54
C ASN A 750 33.43 45.82 -23.90
N HIS A 751 34.44 44.94 -23.98
CA HIS A 751 34.40 43.60 -23.41
C HIS A 751 35.56 43.39 -22.44
N LYS A 752 35.51 42.35 -21.61
CA LYS A 752 36.62 41.93 -20.75
C LYS A 752 36.78 40.43 -20.89
N PHE A 753 38.02 39.96 -20.99
CA PHE A 753 38.35 38.52 -21.04
C PHE A 753 39.02 38.08 -19.74
N ASP A 754 38.68 36.90 -19.24
CA ASP A 754 39.39 36.27 -18.12
C ASP A 754 40.67 35.58 -18.63
N GLN A 755 40.60 34.99 -19.82
CA GLN A 755 41.71 34.36 -20.53
C GLN A 755 41.66 34.79 -22.01
N PHE A 756 42.80 35.15 -22.59
CA PHE A 756 42.90 35.45 -24.02
C PHE A 756 43.36 34.22 -24.80
N PRO A 757 42.51 33.60 -25.62
CA PRO A 757 42.83 32.38 -26.38
C PRO A 757 43.52 32.70 -27.73
N MET A 758 44.31 33.78 -27.80
CA MET A 758 44.56 34.41 -29.10
C MET A 758 45.48 33.65 -30.05
N SER A 759 46.26 32.65 -29.62
CA SER A 759 47.15 31.91 -30.54
C SER A 759 46.44 31.27 -31.75
N LYS A 760 45.11 31.13 -31.69
CA LYS A 760 44.24 30.64 -32.77
C LYS A 760 43.34 31.72 -33.41
N LEU A 761 43.37 32.95 -32.92
CA LEU A 761 42.33 33.96 -33.16
C LEU A 761 42.50 34.76 -34.46
N LEU A 762 43.72 34.92 -34.99
CA LEU A 762 44.00 35.80 -36.15
C LEU A 762 44.70 35.04 -37.28
N ASN A 763 44.13 33.91 -37.70
CA ASN A 763 44.68 33.12 -38.80
C ASN A 763 44.29 33.73 -40.16
N ASP A 764 45.27 33.90 -41.04
CA ASP A 764 45.11 34.46 -42.40
C ASP A 764 44.48 35.88 -42.45
N ILE A 765 44.89 36.76 -41.53
CA ILE A 765 44.51 38.18 -41.53
C ILE A 765 45.75 39.04 -41.83
N ASN A 766 45.99 39.27 -43.12
CA ASN A 766 47.20 39.97 -43.59
C ASN A 766 47.02 41.51 -43.69
N SER A 767 45.81 42.02 -43.46
CA SER A 767 45.45 43.44 -43.61
C SER A 767 45.32 44.20 -42.28
N LEU A 768 45.51 43.51 -41.14
CA LEU A 768 45.32 44.09 -39.81
C LEU A 768 46.30 45.23 -39.57
N LYS A 769 45.83 46.48 -39.48
CA LYS A 769 46.63 47.67 -39.18
C LYS A 769 46.64 47.99 -37.68
N LYS A 770 45.52 47.75 -37.00
CA LYS A 770 45.35 48.14 -35.59
C LYS A 770 44.65 47.07 -34.78
N ILE A 771 45.18 46.79 -33.59
CA ILE A 771 44.52 45.95 -32.60
C ILE A 771 44.50 46.60 -31.22
N THR A 772 43.30 46.66 -30.62
CA THR A 772 43.08 47.06 -29.24
C THR A 772 42.52 45.90 -28.46
N PHE A 773 43.35 45.35 -27.58
CA PHE A 773 42.95 44.31 -26.63
C PHE A 773 42.11 44.94 -25.51
N PRO A 774 41.06 44.25 -25.04
CA PRO A 774 40.34 44.66 -23.84
C PRO A 774 41.16 44.47 -22.58
N ASP A 775 40.72 45.09 -21.48
CA ASP A 775 41.25 44.77 -20.16
C ASP A 775 40.88 43.34 -19.72
N PHE A 776 41.74 42.74 -18.91
CA PHE A 776 41.39 41.52 -18.19
C PHE A 776 40.25 41.80 -17.19
N SER A 777 39.40 40.80 -16.95
CA SER A 777 38.44 40.83 -15.85
C SER A 777 39.16 40.91 -14.48
N ASP A 778 38.46 41.44 -13.47
CA ASP A 778 38.99 41.51 -12.10
C ASP A 778 39.09 40.13 -11.45
N SER A 779 38.28 39.17 -11.90
CA SER A 779 38.28 37.75 -11.52
C SER A 779 39.39 36.92 -12.17
N SER A 780 40.16 37.49 -13.11
CA SER A 780 41.23 36.74 -13.78
C SER A 780 42.36 36.42 -12.80
N GLU A 781 42.66 35.13 -12.66
CA GLU A 781 43.78 34.62 -11.84
C GLU A 781 45.15 35.04 -12.39
N LYS A 782 45.24 35.23 -13.71
CA LYS A 782 46.48 35.54 -14.43
C LYS A 782 46.22 36.52 -15.56
N LYS A 783 46.76 37.74 -15.44
CA LYS A 783 46.61 38.81 -16.43
C LYS A 783 47.77 38.79 -17.42
N ILE A 784 47.89 37.70 -18.16
CA ILE A 784 49.00 37.42 -19.06
C ILE A 784 48.53 37.56 -20.50
N ILE A 785 49.20 38.42 -21.27
CA ILE A 785 49.05 38.44 -22.73
C ILE A 785 49.97 37.36 -23.30
N ASP A 786 49.40 36.25 -23.79
CA ASP A 786 50.14 35.16 -24.45
C ASP A 786 49.59 34.96 -25.87
N PHE A 787 50.36 35.41 -26.87
CA PHE A 787 49.87 35.45 -28.24
C PHE A 787 50.99 35.44 -29.28
N LYS A 788 50.70 34.87 -30.44
CA LYS A 788 51.55 34.94 -31.64
C LYS A 788 50.79 35.59 -32.80
N LEU A 789 51.24 36.76 -33.25
CA LEU A 789 50.70 37.43 -34.44
C LEU A 789 51.44 36.99 -35.71
N ILE A 790 50.71 36.51 -36.71
CA ILE A 790 51.21 36.17 -38.05
C ILE A 790 50.71 37.28 -39.00
N GLY A 791 51.47 38.38 -39.12
CA GLY A 791 51.08 39.54 -39.94
C GLY A 791 51.77 40.85 -39.51
N ILE A 792 51.61 41.92 -40.29
CA ILE A 792 52.11 43.27 -39.97
C ILE A 792 50.97 44.07 -39.34
N SER A 793 50.98 44.30 -38.02
CA SER A 793 50.14 45.33 -37.38
C SER A 793 50.94 46.63 -37.27
N GLU A 794 50.33 47.78 -37.52
CA GLU A 794 51.01 49.07 -37.36
C GLU A 794 50.92 49.57 -35.91
N GLU A 795 49.75 49.39 -35.28
CA GLU A 795 49.45 49.84 -33.93
C GLU A 795 48.89 48.72 -33.06
N VAL A 796 49.43 48.58 -31.84
CA VAL A 796 48.96 47.63 -30.83
C VAL A 796 48.67 48.37 -29.52
N TYR A 797 47.49 48.13 -28.93
CA TYR A 797 47.12 48.58 -27.59
C TYR A 797 46.91 47.35 -26.70
N PHE A 798 47.82 47.13 -25.74
CA PHE A 798 47.71 46.04 -24.77
C PHE A 798 46.67 46.34 -23.68
N PRO A 799 46.16 45.33 -22.95
CA PRO A 799 45.34 45.54 -21.76
C PRO A 799 46.09 46.42 -20.76
N THR A 800 45.43 47.45 -20.23
CA THR A 800 46.08 48.39 -19.29
C THR A 800 46.45 47.72 -17.96
N ASN A 801 45.73 46.66 -17.61
CA ASN A 801 45.94 45.87 -16.40
C ASN A 801 46.76 44.58 -16.62
N VAL A 802 47.46 44.44 -17.74
CA VAL A 802 48.37 43.31 -18.01
C VAL A 802 49.50 43.26 -16.97
N GLU A 803 49.83 42.06 -16.49
CA GLU A 803 50.89 41.80 -15.52
C GLU A 803 52.12 41.13 -16.16
N GLU A 804 51.91 40.29 -17.17
CA GLU A 804 53.00 39.64 -17.91
C GLU A 804 52.72 39.64 -19.41
N ILE A 805 53.77 39.82 -20.21
CA ILE A 805 53.69 39.77 -21.67
C ILE A 805 54.51 38.58 -22.17
N LYS A 806 53.86 37.72 -22.97
CA LYS A 806 54.37 36.59 -23.76
C LYS A 806 53.90 36.77 -25.22
N PHE A 807 54.19 37.94 -25.76
CA PHE A 807 53.70 38.34 -27.06
C PHE A 807 54.78 38.14 -28.11
N ARG A 808 54.56 37.24 -29.06
CA ARG A 808 55.47 37.03 -30.19
C ARG A 808 54.87 37.60 -31.47
N THR A 809 55.65 38.34 -32.22
CA THR A 809 55.25 38.82 -33.56
C THR A 809 56.37 38.57 -34.57
N LEU A 810 56.04 38.67 -35.86
CA LEU A 810 57.02 38.80 -36.94
C LEU A 810 57.20 40.26 -37.40
N SER A 811 56.27 41.17 -37.09
CA SER A 811 56.37 42.57 -37.51
C SER A 811 55.25 43.43 -36.89
N TYR A 812 55.59 44.41 -36.05
CA TYR A 812 54.73 45.59 -35.86
C TYR A 812 55.55 46.85 -35.63
N LYS A 813 54.95 48.02 -35.91
CA LYS A 813 55.66 49.31 -35.90
C LYS A 813 55.63 49.99 -34.52
N LYS A 814 54.52 49.93 -33.77
CA LYS A 814 54.33 50.67 -32.50
C LYS A 814 53.42 49.97 -31.48
N ILE A 815 53.79 50.03 -30.20
CA ILE A 815 52.85 49.86 -29.08
C ILE A 815 52.44 51.23 -28.60
N MET A 816 51.13 51.48 -28.56
CA MET A 816 50.59 52.82 -28.40
C MET A 816 50.31 53.21 -26.95
N ASN A 817 50.35 52.25 -26.01
CA ASN A 817 50.00 52.47 -24.61
C ASN A 817 51.01 51.85 -23.62
N LEU A 818 52.28 51.71 -24.01
CA LEU A 818 53.32 51.13 -23.17
C LEU A 818 53.49 51.90 -21.84
N ASP A 819 53.41 53.22 -21.92
CA ASP A 819 53.44 54.17 -20.79
C ASP A 819 52.26 54.02 -19.81
N LYS A 820 51.20 53.31 -20.21
CA LYS A 820 49.98 53.08 -19.42
C LYS A 820 49.92 51.70 -18.78
N LEU A 821 50.91 50.83 -19.02
CA LEU A 821 50.95 49.47 -18.47
C LEU A 821 51.44 49.45 -17.02
N THR A 822 50.72 50.15 -16.15
CA THR A 822 51.09 50.39 -14.74
C THR A 822 51.09 49.14 -13.85
N LYS A 823 50.73 47.98 -14.38
CA LYS A 823 50.76 46.68 -13.68
C LYS A 823 51.76 45.68 -14.28
N LEU A 824 52.45 46.03 -15.36
CA LEU A 824 53.37 45.13 -16.06
C LEU A 824 54.63 44.84 -15.23
N LYS A 825 54.83 43.57 -14.88
CA LYS A 825 55.94 43.08 -14.04
C LYS A 825 56.98 42.25 -14.79
N ILE A 826 56.57 41.47 -15.79
CA ILE A 826 57.46 40.50 -16.44
C ILE A 826 57.40 40.61 -17.96
N LEU A 827 58.57 40.74 -18.59
CA LEU A 827 58.74 40.54 -20.03
C LEU A 827 59.30 39.13 -20.27
N HIS A 828 58.51 38.27 -20.90
CA HIS A 828 58.97 36.93 -21.29
C HIS A 828 59.79 36.95 -22.58
N GLU A 829 60.28 35.77 -22.95
CA GLU A 829 60.97 35.57 -24.22
C GLU A 829 60.14 36.07 -25.41
N HIS A 830 60.79 36.78 -26.32
CA HIS A 830 60.21 37.36 -27.54
C HIS A 830 59.13 38.43 -27.37
N SER A 831 58.86 38.91 -26.15
CA SER A 831 57.78 39.86 -25.84
C SER A 831 57.77 41.11 -26.73
N PHE A 832 58.96 41.59 -27.09
CA PHE A 832 59.19 42.80 -27.87
C PHE A 832 60.17 42.53 -29.03
N THR A 833 59.90 41.47 -29.80
CA THR A 833 60.72 41.08 -30.95
C THR A 833 60.42 41.89 -32.21
N GLY A 834 61.49 42.29 -32.92
CA GLY A 834 61.39 42.83 -34.29
C GLY A 834 60.80 44.24 -34.40
N PHE A 835 61.08 45.13 -33.44
CA PHE A 835 60.68 46.52 -33.56
C PHE A 835 61.46 47.25 -34.65
N GLY A 836 60.77 48.11 -35.40
CA GLY A 836 61.34 48.85 -36.52
C GLY A 836 62.31 49.96 -36.11
N ASP A 837 63.03 50.47 -37.12
CA ASP A 837 63.98 51.57 -36.99
C ASP A 837 63.34 52.81 -36.34
N ASN A 838 64.04 53.43 -35.39
CA ASN A 838 63.62 54.60 -34.60
C ASN A 838 62.51 54.35 -33.57
N ALA A 839 62.27 53.10 -33.17
CA ALA A 839 61.34 52.80 -32.08
C ALA A 839 61.89 53.22 -30.70
N THR A 840 61.00 53.74 -29.85
CA THR A 840 61.27 53.96 -28.42
C THR A 840 60.36 53.07 -27.58
N LEU A 841 60.95 52.19 -26.79
CA LEU A 841 60.28 51.31 -25.84
C LEU A 841 60.49 51.88 -24.43
N ASP A 842 59.57 52.71 -23.99
CA ASP A 842 59.64 53.34 -22.67
C ASP A 842 58.83 52.58 -21.62
N PHE A 843 59.53 51.90 -20.71
CA PHE A 843 58.95 51.17 -19.58
C PHE A 843 58.98 51.97 -18.26
N SER A 844 59.25 53.28 -18.31
CA SER A 844 59.44 54.12 -17.11
C SER A 844 58.29 54.08 -16.11
N ASN A 845 57.06 53.97 -16.60
CA ASN A 845 55.84 53.94 -15.78
C ASN A 845 55.41 52.52 -15.40
N CYS A 846 56.13 51.50 -15.86
CA CYS A 846 55.83 50.10 -15.58
C CYS A 846 56.54 49.68 -14.28
N PRO A 847 55.88 48.93 -13.38
CA PRO A 847 56.53 48.31 -12.22
C PRO A 847 57.33 47.05 -12.64
N LEU A 848 58.11 47.15 -13.73
CA LEU A 848 58.78 46.02 -14.35
C LEU A 848 59.84 45.44 -13.40
N GLU A 849 59.78 44.15 -13.11
CA GLU A 849 60.64 43.45 -12.16
C GLU A 849 61.63 42.49 -12.84
N GLU A 850 61.20 41.82 -13.91
CA GLU A 850 61.99 40.79 -14.59
C GLU A 850 61.95 40.90 -16.13
N ILE A 851 63.13 40.77 -16.76
CA ILE A 851 63.29 40.68 -18.21
C ILE A 851 63.96 39.35 -18.55
N LYS A 852 63.25 38.50 -19.28
CA LYS A 852 63.74 37.20 -19.73
C LYS A 852 64.63 37.32 -20.96
N ARG A 853 65.35 36.23 -21.27
CA ARG A 853 66.16 36.07 -22.48
C ARG A 853 65.36 36.45 -23.73
N ALA A 854 66.02 37.02 -24.74
CA ALA A 854 65.46 37.33 -26.05
C ALA A 854 64.18 38.19 -26.04
N ALA A 855 63.88 38.88 -24.93
CA ALA A 855 62.73 39.77 -24.83
C ALA A 855 62.70 40.80 -25.97
N PHE A 856 63.86 41.27 -26.42
CA PHE A 856 64.04 42.26 -27.49
C PHE A 856 64.79 41.69 -28.72
N GLN A 857 64.63 40.40 -29.03
CA GLN A 857 65.28 39.80 -30.21
C GLN A 857 64.89 40.55 -31.50
N TRP A 858 65.83 40.70 -32.44
CA TRP A 858 65.63 41.41 -33.72
C TRP A 858 65.24 42.90 -33.61
N SER A 859 65.28 43.46 -32.41
CA SER A 859 65.12 44.90 -32.17
C SER A 859 66.52 45.52 -32.12
N ASN A 860 67.19 45.62 -33.28
CA ASN A 860 68.65 45.81 -33.36
C ASN A 860 69.13 47.08 -34.08
N ASN A 861 68.26 47.91 -34.64
CA ASN A 861 68.65 49.07 -35.45
C ASN A 861 67.93 50.36 -35.04
N ASN A 862 68.67 51.37 -34.59
CA ASN A 862 68.15 52.69 -34.17
C ASN A 862 67.01 52.61 -33.12
N ILE A 863 67.15 51.78 -32.08
CA ILE A 863 66.11 51.60 -31.06
C ILE A 863 66.54 52.20 -29.74
N THR A 864 65.60 52.81 -29.02
CA THR A 864 65.80 53.25 -27.64
C THR A 864 64.94 52.40 -26.70
N ILE A 865 65.54 51.80 -25.67
CA ILE A 865 64.87 51.04 -24.61
C ILE A 865 65.10 51.79 -23.30
N ILE A 866 64.02 52.20 -22.62
CA ILE A 866 64.09 52.90 -21.34
C ILE A 866 63.55 51.97 -20.25
N LEU A 867 64.41 51.60 -19.29
CA LEU A 867 64.09 50.67 -18.22
C LEU A 867 63.86 51.41 -16.88
N PRO A 868 62.84 51.02 -16.10
CA PRO A 868 62.57 51.61 -14.79
C PRO A 868 63.55 51.09 -13.73
N LYS A 869 63.66 51.81 -12.62
CA LYS A 869 64.48 51.41 -11.47
C LYS A 869 64.03 50.11 -10.78
N THR A 870 62.85 49.60 -11.12
CA THR A 870 62.22 48.45 -10.48
C THR A 870 62.74 47.11 -11.00
N VAL A 871 63.52 47.09 -12.09
CA VAL A 871 64.01 45.85 -12.71
C VAL A 871 65.07 45.19 -11.82
N LYS A 872 64.68 44.09 -11.17
CA LYS A 872 65.52 43.34 -10.23
C LYS A 872 66.32 42.25 -10.93
N LYS A 873 65.74 41.63 -11.96
CA LYS A 873 66.32 40.48 -12.65
C LYS A 873 66.33 40.64 -14.17
N VAL A 874 67.48 40.34 -14.77
CA VAL A 874 67.66 40.36 -16.22
C VAL A 874 68.46 39.12 -16.63
N ASP A 875 67.86 38.29 -17.47
CA ASP A 875 68.47 37.05 -17.97
C ASP A 875 69.61 37.34 -18.99
N PRO A 876 70.46 36.35 -19.33
CA PRO A 876 71.42 36.48 -20.43
C PRO A 876 70.74 36.77 -21.77
N PHE A 877 71.42 37.51 -22.64
CA PHE A 877 71.04 37.73 -24.05
C PHE A 877 69.59 38.21 -24.26
N ILE A 878 69.18 39.27 -23.57
CA ILE A 878 67.85 39.87 -23.72
C ILE A 878 67.63 40.50 -25.10
N LEU A 879 68.70 40.90 -25.78
CA LEU A 879 68.69 41.59 -27.07
C LEU A 879 69.78 41.02 -27.98
N PHE A 880 69.41 40.58 -29.17
CA PHE A 880 70.32 40.14 -30.22
C PHE A 880 69.60 40.06 -31.58
N TYR A 881 70.34 40.21 -32.69
CA TYR A 881 69.85 39.91 -34.03
C TYR A 881 70.33 38.54 -34.50
N THR A 882 71.65 38.39 -34.61
CA THR A 882 72.34 37.17 -35.03
C THR A 882 73.54 36.90 -34.13
N GLU A 883 74.03 35.67 -34.18
CA GLU A 883 75.28 35.24 -33.54
C GLU A 883 76.29 34.83 -34.62
N ARG A 884 77.55 35.22 -34.44
CA ARG A 884 78.60 35.10 -35.47
C ARG A 884 79.11 33.68 -35.69
N ASN A 885 79.24 32.88 -34.63
CA ASN A 885 79.98 31.62 -34.59
C ASN A 885 79.09 30.37 -34.68
N GLY A 886 77.81 30.51 -35.04
CA GLY A 886 76.85 29.42 -35.16
C GLY A 886 76.42 28.78 -33.82
N LYS A 887 76.67 29.44 -32.69
CA LYS A 887 76.43 28.96 -31.31
C LYS A 887 75.00 29.19 -30.82
N TYR A 888 74.02 29.04 -31.70
CA TYR A 888 72.61 29.26 -31.39
C TYR A 888 72.07 28.34 -30.29
N ASN A 889 72.62 27.13 -30.12
CA ASN A 889 72.20 26.22 -29.05
C ASN A 889 72.44 26.82 -27.65
N ILE A 890 73.57 27.49 -27.46
CA ILE A 890 73.92 28.18 -26.21
C ILE A 890 73.05 29.43 -26.06
N LEU A 891 72.96 30.25 -27.12
CA LEU A 891 72.16 31.46 -27.15
C LEU A 891 70.67 31.20 -26.84
N ASN A 892 70.10 30.10 -27.33
CA ASN A 892 68.70 29.72 -27.16
C ASN A 892 68.44 28.99 -25.84
N SER A 893 69.45 28.60 -25.06
CA SER A 893 69.28 27.87 -23.80
C SER A 893 70.39 28.15 -22.81
N PRO A 894 70.67 29.43 -22.47
CA PRO A 894 71.86 29.82 -21.73
C PRO A 894 71.92 29.21 -20.32
N SER A 895 70.77 28.89 -19.72
CA SER A 895 70.70 28.25 -18.40
C SER A 895 71.25 26.83 -18.35
N LEU A 896 71.50 26.19 -19.50
CA LEU A 896 72.06 24.84 -19.59
C LEU A 896 73.59 24.84 -19.72
N TYR A 897 74.21 26.01 -19.77
CA TYR A 897 75.63 26.18 -20.08
C TYR A 897 76.36 26.95 -18.98
N THR A 898 77.68 26.81 -18.92
CA THR A 898 78.52 27.48 -17.92
C THR A 898 78.81 28.93 -18.33
N ASP A 899 79.22 29.77 -17.38
CA ASP A 899 79.64 31.15 -17.68
C ASP A 899 80.76 31.22 -18.75
N GLN A 900 81.65 30.21 -18.78
CA GLN A 900 82.70 30.10 -19.80
C GLN A 900 82.12 29.88 -21.20
N ASP A 901 81.06 29.08 -21.32
CA ASP A 901 80.39 28.85 -22.60
C ASP A 901 79.66 30.11 -23.09
N LEU A 902 79.00 30.82 -22.17
CA LEU A 902 78.27 32.06 -22.45
C LEU A 902 79.20 33.19 -22.91
N GLU A 903 80.40 33.28 -22.36
CA GLU A 903 81.42 34.26 -22.77
C GLU A 903 81.83 34.11 -24.24
N THR A 904 81.68 32.91 -24.81
CA THR A 904 82.06 32.63 -26.20
C THR A 904 81.04 33.09 -27.25
N ILE A 905 79.92 33.68 -26.82
CA ILE A 905 78.84 34.18 -27.69
C ILE A 905 79.18 35.58 -28.21
N GLU A 906 79.16 35.74 -29.53
CA GLU A 906 79.41 37.03 -30.20
C GLU A 906 78.16 37.47 -30.94
N LEU A 907 77.42 38.42 -30.33
CA LEU A 907 76.22 39.01 -30.92
C LEU A 907 76.62 39.96 -32.06
N THR A 908 75.86 39.97 -33.15
CA THR A 908 76.19 40.80 -34.33
C THR A 908 74.99 41.55 -34.85
N SER A 909 75.25 42.50 -35.76
CA SER A 909 74.24 43.31 -36.45
C SER A 909 73.42 44.21 -35.52
N ILE A 910 74.01 44.69 -34.44
CA ILE A 910 73.41 45.71 -33.56
C ILE A 910 73.95 47.09 -33.97
N THR A 911 73.07 48.05 -34.20
CA THR A 911 73.41 49.37 -34.73
C THR A 911 72.58 50.44 -34.03
N ASN A 912 73.25 51.43 -33.44
CA ASN A 912 72.63 52.58 -32.76
C ASN A 912 71.51 52.22 -31.74
N VAL A 913 71.65 51.10 -31.03
CA VAL A 913 70.73 50.74 -29.94
C VAL A 913 71.11 51.51 -28.67
N ASN A 914 70.14 52.13 -28.01
CA ASN A 914 70.34 52.88 -26.78
C ASN A 914 69.52 52.26 -25.65
N ILE A 915 70.16 51.77 -24.60
CA ILE A 915 69.49 51.31 -23.38
C ILE A 915 69.70 52.36 -22.29
N LYS A 916 68.62 52.97 -21.81
CA LYS A 916 68.61 53.99 -20.76
C LYS A 916 68.00 53.41 -19.49
N ILE A 917 68.65 53.57 -18.35
CA ILE A 917 68.23 52.94 -17.09
C ILE A 917 67.98 54.03 -16.06
N LYS A 918 66.73 54.16 -15.59
CA LYS A 918 66.33 55.23 -14.67
C LYS A 918 66.86 54.99 -13.26
N SER A 919 67.46 56.02 -12.67
CA SER A 919 67.84 56.09 -11.25
C SER A 919 68.69 54.92 -10.71
N ILE A 920 69.43 54.23 -11.59
CA ILE A 920 70.37 53.16 -11.24
C ILE A 920 71.74 53.56 -11.79
N GLU A 921 72.74 53.69 -10.93
CA GLU A 921 74.09 54.15 -11.30
C GLU A 921 74.97 53.06 -11.91
N THR A 922 74.76 51.80 -11.53
CA THR A 922 75.56 50.65 -11.98
C THR A 922 74.70 49.41 -12.12
N LYS A 923 75.17 48.40 -12.87
CA LYS A 923 74.45 47.13 -13.07
C LYS A 923 74.06 46.48 -11.73
N PRO A 924 72.76 46.21 -11.48
CA PRO A 924 72.33 45.47 -10.30
C PRO A 924 72.88 44.03 -10.24
N GLU A 925 72.93 43.45 -9.03
CA GLU A 925 73.44 42.09 -8.80
C GLU A 925 72.59 41.03 -9.52
N GLY A 926 71.26 41.16 -9.50
CA GLY A 926 70.33 40.22 -10.13
C GLY A 926 70.32 40.23 -11.67
N TRP A 927 71.10 41.10 -12.30
CA TRP A 927 71.25 41.14 -13.75
C TRP A 927 72.43 40.26 -14.18
N SER A 928 72.19 39.39 -15.17
CA SER A 928 73.24 38.54 -15.74
C SER A 928 74.43 39.37 -16.23
N LYS A 929 75.64 38.84 -16.04
CA LYS A 929 76.87 39.40 -16.64
C LYS A 929 76.83 39.39 -18.17
N TYR A 930 75.99 38.55 -18.78
CA TYR A 930 75.85 38.39 -20.22
C TYR A 930 74.52 38.91 -20.77
N TRP A 931 73.84 39.79 -20.03
CA TRP A 931 72.50 40.27 -20.39
C TRP A 931 72.42 40.87 -21.80
N VAL A 932 73.44 41.60 -22.25
CA VAL A 932 73.61 42.06 -23.65
C VAL A 932 74.89 41.51 -24.30
N GLY A 933 75.28 40.29 -23.91
CA GLY A 933 76.47 39.62 -24.45
C GLY A 933 77.75 40.45 -24.27
N GLN A 934 78.56 40.54 -25.33
CA GLN A 934 79.86 41.21 -25.28
C GLN A 934 79.80 42.74 -25.09
N TYR A 935 78.60 43.35 -25.19
CA TYR A 935 78.41 44.79 -25.10
C TYR A 935 78.45 45.33 -23.67
N TRP A 936 78.41 44.48 -22.65
CA TRP A 936 78.57 44.91 -21.26
C TRP A 936 79.68 44.12 -20.58
N ARG A 937 80.60 44.82 -19.94
CA ARG A 937 81.66 44.27 -19.08
C ARG A 937 81.88 45.22 -17.90
N GLU A 938 82.46 44.74 -16.81
CA GLU A 938 82.73 45.58 -15.63
C GLU A 938 83.68 46.75 -15.95
N ASP A 939 84.64 46.54 -16.85
CA ASP A 939 85.59 47.55 -17.34
C ASP A 939 85.06 48.40 -18.52
N ALA A 940 83.91 48.01 -19.10
CA ALA A 940 83.23 48.73 -20.18
C ALA A 940 81.70 48.75 -19.97
N PRO A 941 81.20 49.43 -18.93
CA PRO A 941 79.80 49.34 -18.51
C PRO A 941 78.81 50.12 -19.38
N ASN A 942 79.30 50.97 -20.29
CA ASN A 942 78.49 51.90 -21.08
C ASN A 942 78.21 51.44 -22.51
N GLY A 943 78.59 50.22 -22.87
CA GLY A 943 78.38 49.71 -24.22
C GLY A 943 79.51 50.02 -25.19
N LYS A 944 79.21 49.91 -26.49
CA LYS A 944 80.08 50.21 -27.63
C LYS A 944 79.41 51.25 -28.53
N ASP A 945 80.08 52.38 -28.75
CA ASP A 945 79.57 53.48 -29.57
C ASP A 945 79.16 53.02 -30.98
N ASN A 946 78.09 53.64 -31.51
CA ASN A 946 77.45 53.32 -32.79
C ASN A 946 76.85 51.91 -32.92
N GLU A 947 77.04 51.03 -31.93
CA GLU A 947 76.41 49.71 -31.86
C GLU A 947 75.35 49.66 -30.76
N LEU A 948 75.77 49.55 -29.50
CA LEU A 948 74.88 49.50 -28.34
C LEU A 948 75.42 50.41 -27.25
N LYS A 949 74.70 51.47 -26.91
CA LYS A 949 75.04 52.41 -25.83
C LYS A 949 74.17 52.18 -24.60
N ILE A 950 74.78 52.13 -23.43
CA ILE A 950 74.08 52.02 -22.14
C ILE A 950 74.26 53.33 -21.36
N THR A 951 73.15 53.93 -20.96
CA THR A 951 73.12 55.16 -20.17
C THR A 951 72.56 54.84 -18.78
N TRP A 952 73.45 54.84 -17.79
CA TRP A 952 73.10 54.71 -16.38
C TRP A 952 72.62 56.03 -15.78
N ASN A 953 71.86 55.96 -14.69
CA ASN A 953 71.27 57.08 -13.97
C ASN A 953 70.53 58.07 -14.90
N TYR A 954 69.76 57.53 -15.84
CA TYR A 954 68.95 58.36 -16.74
C TYR A 954 67.91 59.12 -15.91
N SER A 955 68.01 60.45 -15.93
CA SER A 955 67.00 61.36 -15.42
C SER A 955 66.45 62.12 -16.63
N GLU A 956 65.13 62.11 -16.73
CA GLU A 956 64.39 62.82 -17.78
C GLU A 956 63.51 63.87 -17.11
#